data_AF-A0A7C3NKF8-F1
#
_entry.id   AF-A0A7C3NKF8-F1
#
_cell.length_a   1.000
_cell.length_b   1.000
_cell.length_c   1.000
_cell.angle_alpha   90.00
_cell.angle_beta   90.00
_cell.angle_gamma   90.00
#
_symmetry.space_group_name_H-M   'P 1'
#
loop_
_entity.id
_entity.type
_entity.pdbx_description
1 polymer ?
#
loop_
_entity_poly.entity_id
_entity_poly.type
_entity_poly.pdbx_seq_one_letter_code
_entity_poly.pdbx_strand_id
1 'polypeptide(L)'
;MSFGQKTGLGPVLRVLRHCLERRRFYQLKFASGEQALVLVAGMPAPSVEFVRLTLGGLLPWQTVWEFNPTRAGGYGDYIHKLKAMFSPPTGHSDDAVHYIREALSPCRSIEEARTLLFDRERRAHGAVGESEALKFNLQTVADYDDWRLEAEPAPKQSTPRKSKVTLAAIPDRYRIIEVDRVRWLTCVEAPRLAVRARRGFSIPAKEARNYSSGTIFLDGVVQGEPFIDFEEDLYNLDHPEECIQNLATCEQALMLIRKGIDLRKREWSVLANDSDLDTIWAIWVLLNHLRVNDDAEVRTRIMPLLRLEGALDAHGPDAQSLTALPHDLLRSTMALRKQLQQQELVLKNYGRWSEFDVLEYIADRLRAIDELVYTPEHFAGLHEVNELARTEIGDGFVAVACASDAAMEDVEKQLQRTYGERLGILIFQSAPSGYKMHQVDRSLPATLEQAYERLNLVDPVATRSIENRWGGSAEIGFSPRKTQTGLTPEQIIAAVGEAFWVPKFFDVMAALPRALFLAGAALAPALGLIFLCNFLRDRGYIATDTVLLSSLALAVPVIILFCSKARLVPGLYGWRMFAHAGWMSVLPAALVGAAIGGAWAPGSLAERVGMDLTHRFSGLTVLLFSLSAELLFRGIVLGQIAARLPIQKNAGLWWHSWPTTISAALYAAASLLLFATLSSWQLPVYQSALIGAGAAIFGVASAIARERSESVLASVLLHWVCAAALLCSRLLF
;
A
#
# COMPACT_ATOMS: atom_id res chain seq x y z
N MET A 1 39.66 -22.88 3.32
CA MET A 1 38.59 -22.32 4.17
C MET A 1 38.52 -23.12 5.46
N SER A 2 38.70 -22.46 6.60
CA SER A 2 38.51 -23.05 7.94
C SER A 2 37.01 -23.30 8.15
N PHE A 3 36.59 -24.57 8.17
CA PHE A 3 35.18 -24.94 8.36
C PHE A 3 34.86 -24.97 9.86
N GLY A 4 33.97 -24.07 10.29
CA GLY A 4 33.66 -23.80 11.68
C GLY A 4 33.15 -25.02 12.45
N GLN A 5 33.99 -25.54 13.34
CA GLN A 5 33.58 -26.44 14.41
C GLN A 5 32.74 -25.62 15.41
N LYS A 6 31.44 -25.95 15.54
CA LYS A 6 30.60 -25.41 16.62
C LYS A 6 30.80 -26.27 17.86
N THR A 7 31.57 -25.79 18.83
CA THR A 7 31.71 -26.36 20.18
C THR A 7 30.82 -25.60 21.17
N GLY A 8 30.44 -26.23 22.29
CA GLY A 8 29.73 -25.57 23.40
C GLY A 8 28.24 -25.92 23.52
N LEU A 9 27.42 -24.97 24.01
CA LEU A 9 25.99 -25.17 24.33
C LEU A 9 25.08 -25.42 23.12
N GLY A 10 25.53 -25.06 21.91
CA GLY A 10 24.73 -25.21 20.67
C GLY A 10 24.33 -26.65 20.35
N PRO A 11 25.26 -27.62 20.31
CA PRO A 11 24.95 -29.06 20.20
C PRO A 11 23.99 -29.57 21.27
N VAL A 12 24.10 -29.10 22.52
CA VAL A 12 23.21 -29.51 23.64
C VAL A 12 21.77 -29.07 23.40
N LEU A 13 21.56 -27.80 23.05
CA LEU A 13 20.22 -27.26 22.77
C LEU A 13 19.57 -27.95 21.56
N ARG A 14 20.35 -28.31 20.54
CA ARG A 14 19.86 -29.04 19.37
C ARG A 14 19.45 -30.47 19.69
N VAL A 15 20.25 -31.20 20.45
CA VAL A 15 19.88 -32.56 20.90
C VAL A 15 18.64 -32.53 21.80
N LEU A 16 18.55 -31.56 22.72
CA LEU A 16 17.35 -31.39 23.56
C LEU A 16 16.10 -31.13 22.74
N ARG A 17 16.19 -30.28 21.70
CA ARG A 17 15.10 -30.05 20.74
C ARG A 17 14.71 -31.35 20.03
N HIS A 18 15.70 -32.13 19.56
CA HIS A 18 15.45 -33.43 18.90
C HIS A 18 14.74 -34.43 19.82
N CYS A 19 15.12 -34.49 21.10
CA CYS A 19 14.48 -35.33 22.11
C CYS A 19 13.04 -34.88 22.41
N LEU A 20 12.80 -33.57 22.51
CA LEU A 20 11.46 -33.02 22.75
C LEU A 20 10.53 -33.24 21.55
N GLU A 21 11.05 -33.22 20.33
CA GLU A 21 10.29 -33.41 19.09
C GLU A 21 10.11 -34.89 18.68
N ARG A 22 10.45 -35.86 19.55
CA ARG A 22 10.37 -37.32 19.31
C ARG A 22 11.05 -37.77 17.99
N ARG A 23 12.11 -37.09 17.57
CA ARG A 23 12.84 -37.44 16.34
C ARG A 23 13.74 -38.65 16.57
N ARG A 24 13.99 -39.43 15.50
CA ARG A 24 14.86 -40.62 15.55
C ARG A 24 16.32 -40.21 15.72
N PHE A 25 17.02 -40.83 16.67
CA PHE A 25 18.46 -40.68 16.87
C PHE A 25 19.11 -42.04 17.16
N TYR A 26 20.39 -42.20 16.80
CA TYR A 26 21.17 -43.39 17.11
C TYR A 26 22.47 -43.01 17.80
N GLN A 27 22.80 -43.74 18.86
CA GLN A 27 24.08 -43.63 19.53
C GLN A 27 25.04 -44.70 18.99
N LEU A 28 26.20 -44.26 18.52
CA LEU A 28 27.29 -45.10 18.03
C LEU A 28 28.41 -45.08 19.06
N LYS A 29 28.93 -46.26 19.41
CA LYS A 29 30.13 -46.43 20.23
C LYS A 29 31.23 -47.04 19.38
N PHE A 30 32.34 -46.31 19.24
CA PHE A 30 33.48 -46.71 18.42
C PHE A 30 34.47 -47.56 19.23
N ALA A 31 35.30 -48.34 18.54
CA ALA A 31 36.34 -49.16 19.17
C ALA A 31 37.37 -48.32 19.95
N SER A 32 37.57 -47.05 19.57
CA SER A 32 38.36 -46.06 20.31
C SER A 32 37.80 -45.71 21.70
N GLY A 33 36.60 -46.17 22.03
CA GLY A 33 35.88 -45.80 23.26
C GLY A 33 35.06 -44.51 23.13
N GLU A 34 35.21 -43.79 22.00
CA GLU A 34 34.44 -42.58 21.71
C GLU A 34 32.99 -42.91 21.39
N GLN A 35 32.09 -41.94 21.64
CA GLN A 35 30.67 -42.08 21.34
C GLN A 35 30.17 -40.88 20.55
N ALA A 36 29.26 -41.14 19.61
CA ALA A 36 28.63 -40.11 18.80
C ALA A 36 27.13 -40.38 18.65
N LEU A 37 26.39 -39.33 18.35
CA LEU A 37 24.97 -39.34 18.07
C LEU A 37 24.76 -39.01 16.58
N VAL A 38 23.99 -39.84 15.89
CA VAL A 38 23.47 -39.53 14.55
C VAL A 38 22.06 -39.00 14.74
N LEU A 39 21.84 -37.74 14.37
CA LEU A 39 20.55 -37.06 14.41
C LEU A 39 20.02 -36.95 12.99
N VAL A 40 18.79 -37.39 12.76
CA VAL A 40 18.09 -37.18 11.49
C VAL A 40 16.88 -36.30 11.74
N ALA A 41 16.90 -35.09 11.20
CA ALA A 41 15.80 -34.16 11.19
C ALA A 41 14.94 -34.36 9.94
N GLY A 42 13.63 -34.51 10.15
CA GLY A 42 12.64 -34.37 9.07
C GLY A 42 12.19 -32.92 8.86
N MET A 43 11.26 -32.73 7.93
CA MET A 43 10.62 -31.44 7.62
C MET A 43 10.10 -30.72 8.87
N PRO A 44 10.17 -29.38 8.95
CA PRO A 44 10.43 -28.44 7.84
C PRO A 44 11.91 -28.13 7.56
N ALA A 45 12.83 -28.47 8.48
CA ALA A 45 14.27 -28.24 8.33
C ALA A 45 15.02 -29.57 8.31
N PRO A 46 15.04 -30.29 7.17
CA PRO A 46 15.66 -31.60 7.08
C PRO A 46 17.19 -31.49 7.20
N SER A 47 17.80 -32.32 8.04
CA SER A 47 19.25 -32.38 8.19
C SER A 47 19.70 -33.72 8.75
N VAL A 48 20.93 -34.12 8.43
CA VAL A 48 21.62 -35.21 9.12
C VAL A 48 22.81 -34.61 9.85
N GLU A 49 22.87 -34.77 11.17
CA GLU A 49 23.98 -34.32 12.00
C GLU A 49 24.68 -35.50 12.65
N PHE A 50 26.01 -35.45 12.69
CA PHE A 50 26.86 -36.37 13.42
C PHE A 50 27.54 -35.61 14.56
N VAL A 51 27.17 -35.92 15.80
CA VAL A 51 27.52 -35.14 16.99
C VAL A 51 28.35 -35.99 17.96
N ARG A 52 29.53 -35.52 18.34
CA ARG A 52 30.39 -36.17 19.34
C ARG A 52 29.80 -36.00 20.75
N LEU A 53 29.80 -37.08 21.52
CA LEU A 53 29.38 -37.12 22.92
C LEU A 53 30.63 -37.13 23.84
N THR A 54 30.52 -36.49 24.99
CA THR A 54 31.51 -36.49 26.09
C THR A 54 30.86 -37.01 27.38
N LEU A 55 31.65 -37.11 28.46
CA LEU A 55 31.19 -37.54 29.80
C LEU A 55 30.44 -38.88 29.77
N GLY A 56 31.12 -39.93 29.29
CA GLY A 56 30.56 -41.29 29.25
C GLY A 56 29.48 -41.52 28.19
N GLY A 57 29.27 -40.57 27.28
CA GLY A 57 28.25 -40.68 26.23
C GLY A 57 26.95 -39.91 26.51
N LEU A 58 26.93 -39.07 27.54
CA LEU A 58 25.70 -38.40 27.98
C LEU A 58 25.55 -37.00 27.41
N LEU A 59 26.65 -36.29 27.13
CA LEU A 59 26.59 -34.87 26.79
C LEU A 59 27.10 -34.60 25.37
N PRO A 60 26.28 -34.04 24.47
CA PRO A 60 26.73 -33.63 23.14
C PRO A 60 27.67 -32.43 23.24
N TRP A 61 28.86 -32.56 22.66
CA TRP A 61 29.94 -31.59 22.79
C TRP A 61 30.21 -30.83 21.50
N GLN A 62 30.16 -31.52 20.36
CA GLN A 62 30.63 -30.96 19.09
C GLN A 62 29.92 -31.61 17.90
N THR A 63 29.39 -30.80 16.99
CA THR A 63 28.94 -31.29 15.67
C THR A 63 30.17 -31.56 14.80
N VAL A 64 30.37 -32.82 14.44
CA VAL A 64 31.53 -33.32 13.67
C VAL A 64 31.27 -33.24 12.17
N TRP A 65 30.03 -33.47 11.77
CA TRP A 65 29.56 -33.38 10.39
C TRP A 65 28.07 -33.01 10.36
N GLU A 66 27.65 -32.24 9.37
CA GLU A 66 26.26 -31.80 9.17
C GLU A 66 25.98 -31.73 7.67
N PHE A 67 24.85 -32.29 7.24
CA PHE A 67 24.39 -32.24 5.86
C PHE A 67 22.93 -31.83 5.81
N ASN A 68 22.64 -30.78 5.04
CA ASN A 68 21.33 -30.12 4.96
C ASN A 68 21.09 -29.63 3.51
N PRO A 69 19.86 -29.24 3.14
CA PRO A 69 19.52 -28.76 1.80
C PRO A 69 20.43 -27.64 1.29
N THR A 70 20.80 -26.70 2.15
CA THR A 70 21.69 -25.59 1.79
C THR A 70 23.07 -26.09 1.35
N ARG A 71 23.63 -27.10 2.05
CA ARG A 71 24.90 -27.73 1.67
C ARG A 71 24.76 -28.60 0.41
N ALA A 72 23.62 -29.23 0.23
CA ALA A 72 23.40 -30.11 -0.89
C ALA A 72 23.17 -29.34 -2.21
N GLY A 73 22.69 -28.09 -2.17
CA GLY A 73 22.29 -27.33 -3.37
C GLY A 73 20.77 -27.31 -3.61
N GLY A 74 19.98 -27.61 -2.58
CA GLY A 74 18.52 -27.70 -2.65
C GLY A 74 17.98 -28.99 -2.00
N TYR A 75 16.66 -29.08 -1.83
CA TYR A 75 16.03 -30.25 -1.20
C TYR A 75 16.09 -31.51 -2.09
N GLY A 76 15.89 -31.35 -3.41
CA GLY A 76 16.02 -32.46 -4.36
C GLY A 76 17.44 -33.04 -4.36
N ASP A 77 18.44 -32.17 -4.44
CA ASP A 77 19.85 -32.51 -4.33
C ASP A 77 20.21 -33.16 -2.99
N TYR A 78 19.61 -32.67 -1.90
CA TYR A 78 19.78 -33.26 -0.57
C TYR A 78 19.34 -34.72 -0.55
N ILE A 79 18.13 -35.04 -1.03
CA ILE A 79 17.64 -36.42 -1.07
C ILE A 79 18.49 -37.29 -2.01
N HIS A 80 18.83 -36.78 -3.20
CA HIS A 80 19.59 -37.54 -4.19
C HIS A 80 21.02 -37.84 -3.71
N LYS A 81 21.71 -36.84 -3.13
CA LYS A 81 23.07 -36.99 -2.60
C LYS A 81 23.06 -37.86 -1.34
N LEU A 82 22.06 -37.75 -0.47
CA LEU A 82 21.94 -38.63 0.70
C LEU A 82 21.76 -40.09 0.29
N LYS A 83 20.94 -40.37 -0.73
CA LYS A 83 20.83 -41.71 -1.32
C LYS A 83 22.15 -42.18 -1.92
N ALA A 84 22.81 -41.35 -2.72
CA ALA A 84 24.13 -41.68 -3.28
C ALA A 84 25.19 -41.97 -2.21
N MET A 85 25.13 -41.29 -1.07
CA MET A 85 26.05 -41.48 0.05
C MET A 85 25.79 -42.77 0.83
N PHE A 86 24.54 -43.24 0.96
CA PHE A 86 24.20 -44.29 1.93
C PHE A 86 23.36 -45.46 1.38
N SER A 87 22.84 -45.43 0.16
CA SER A 87 22.06 -46.55 -0.38
C SER A 87 22.95 -47.76 -0.74
N PRO A 88 22.55 -49.01 -0.39
CA PRO A 88 23.23 -50.20 -0.87
C PRO A 88 22.90 -50.51 -2.34
N PRO A 89 23.78 -51.22 -3.07
CA PRO A 89 23.54 -51.60 -4.47
C PRO A 89 22.40 -52.62 -4.66
N THR A 90 21.87 -53.23 -3.60
CA THR A 90 20.79 -54.23 -3.65
C THR A 90 19.74 -53.87 -2.59
N GLY A 91 18.56 -53.42 -3.03
CA GLY A 91 17.62 -52.63 -2.22
C GLY A 91 16.73 -53.35 -1.20
N HIS A 92 15.68 -52.60 -0.80
CA HIS A 92 14.49 -52.93 0.02
C HIS A 92 14.49 -52.59 1.53
N SER A 93 15.14 -51.51 1.95
CA SER A 93 14.73 -50.80 3.19
C SER A 93 14.68 -49.30 2.95
N ASP A 94 13.57 -48.65 3.32
CA ASP A 94 13.38 -47.19 3.23
C ASP A 94 13.96 -46.45 4.46
N ASP A 95 14.62 -47.16 5.39
CA ASP A 95 15.18 -46.53 6.58
C ASP A 95 16.60 -46.02 6.33
N ALA A 96 16.70 -44.81 5.75
CA ALA A 96 17.96 -44.10 5.52
C ALA A 96 18.86 -44.04 6.77
N VAL A 97 18.26 -44.09 7.97
CA VAL A 97 19.00 -44.02 9.23
C VAL A 97 19.71 -45.34 9.54
N HIS A 98 19.13 -46.47 9.14
CA HIS A 98 19.77 -47.78 9.27
C HIS A 98 21.06 -47.83 8.45
N TYR A 99 21.04 -47.29 7.23
CA TYR A 99 22.20 -47.29 6.34
C TYR A 99 23.31 -46.36 6.79
N ILE A 100 22.99 -45.20 7.38
CA ILE A 100 24.00 -44.33 7.97
C ILE A 100 24.70 -45.06 9.13
N ARG A 101 23.93 -45.74 9.99
CA ARG A 101 24.49 -46.54 11.08
C ARG A 101 25.38 -47.66 10.56
N GLU A 102 24.91 -48.41 9.57
CA GLU A 102 25.64 -49.52 8.95
C GLU A 102 26.94 -49.04 8.30
N ALA A 103 26.90 -47.92 7.57
CA ALA A 103 28.06 -47.31 6.94
C ALA A 103 29.12 -46.84 7.94
N LEU A 104 28.70 -46.37 9.12
CA LEU A 104 29.60 -45.87 10.16
C LEU A 104 30.07 -46.96 11.13
N SER A 105 29.40 -48.12 11.16
CA SER A 105 29.73 -49.23 12.06
C SER A 105 31.14 -49.83 11.91
N PRO A 106 31.78 -49.84 10.72
CA PRO A 106 33.14 -50.37 10.56
C PRO A 106 34.24 -49.40 11.05
N CYS A 107 33.92 -48.13 11.26
CA CYS A 107 34.90 -47.13 11.68
C CYS A 107 35.37 -47.40 13.12
N ARG A 108 36.67 -47.23 13.38
CA ARG A 108 37.27 -47.45 14.71
C ARG A 108 37.25 -46.21 15.58
N SER A 109 37.10 -45.02 15.00
CA SER A 109 37.07 -43.73 15.69
C SER A 109 36.11 -42.72 15.04
N ILE A 110 35.79 -41.63 15.76
CA ILE A 110 34.96 -40.54 15.23
C ILE A 110 35.65 -39.84 14.04
N GLU A 111 36.98 -39.72 14.05
CA GLU A 111 37.72 -39.07 12.96
C GLU A 111 37.72 -39.90 11.67
N GLU A 112 37.76 -41.24 11.81
CA GLU A 112 37.60 -42.15 10.67
C GLU A 112 36.19 -42.07 10.08
N ALA A 113 35.16 -42.05 10.94
CA ALA A 113 33.77 -41.84 10.53
C ALA A 113 33.59 -40.49 9.82
N ARG A 114 34.18 -39.42 10.35
CA ARG A 114 34.17 -38.09 9.74
C ARG A 114 34.82 -38.08 8.37
N THR A 115 35.98 -38.72 8.23
CA THR A 115 36.71 -38.81 6.95
C THR A 115 35.86 -39.57 5.92
N LEU A 116 35.25 -40.68 6.31
CA LEU A 116 34.35 -41.46 5.47
C LEU A 116 33.13 -40.63 4.99
N LEU A 117 32.52 -39.84 5.89
CA LEU A 117 31.38 -38.98 5.55
C LEU A 117 31.76 -37.90 4.53
N PHE A 118 32.90 -37.23 4.72
CA PHE A 118 33.37 -36.21 3.76
C PHE A 118 33.79 -36.82 2.42
N ASP A 119 34.37 -38.02 2.40
CA ASP A 119 34.72 -38.70 1.15
C ASP A 119 33.47 -39.14 0.38
N ARG A 120 32.45 -39.65 1.07
CA ARG A 120 31.15 -39.98 0.47
C ARG A 120 30.44 -38.72 -0.05
N GLU A 121 30.48 -37.63 0.71
CA GLU A 121 29.94 -36.32 0.30
C GLU A 121 30.63 -35.84 -0.98
N ARG A 122 31.97 -35.89 -1.04
CA ARG A 122 32.73 -35.50 -2.23
C ARG A 122 32.39 -36.35 -3.46
N ARG A 123 32.23 -37.67 -3.29
CA ARG A 123 31.81 -38.57 -4.39
C ARG A 123 30.38 -38.28 -4.84
N ALA A 124 29.46 -38.03 -3.91
CA ALA A 124 28.08 -37.68 -4.23
C ALA A 124 27.98 -36.34 -4.98
N HIS A 125 28.84 -35.36 -4.67
CA HIS A 125 28.95 -34.14 -5.46
C HIS A 125 29.56 -34.37 -6.85
N GLY A 126 30.53 -35.27 -6.99
CA GLY A 126 31.14 -35.60 -8.29
C GLY A 126 30.24 -36.40 -9.24
N ALA A 127 29.46 -37.36 -8.71
CA ALA A 127 28.57 -38.20 -9.51
C ALA A 127 27.41 -37.45 -10.18
N VAL A 128 27.03 -36.28 -9.64
CA VAL A 128 26.00 -35.42 -10.24
C VAL A 128 26.58 -34.62 -11.43
N GLY A 129 27.86 -34.21 -11.35
CA GLY A 129 28.54 -33.44 -12.40
C GLY A 129 28.83 -34.25 -13.68
N GLU A 130 29.14 -35.55 -13.57
CA GLU A 130 29.33 -36.41 -14.76
C GLU A 130 28.00 -36.72 -15.48
N SER A 131 26.89 -36.75 -14.76
CA SER A 131 25.55 -36.97 -15.35
C SER A 131 25.05 -35.73 -16.12
N GLU A 132 25.47 -34.52 -15.72
CA GLU A 132 25.21 -33.28 -16.47
C GLU A 132 26.18 -33.08 -17.65
N ALA A 133 27.46 -33.44 -17.48
CA ALA A 133 28.44 -33.36 -18.57
C ALA A 133 28.15 -34.36 -19.71
N LEU A 134 27.56 -35.53 -19.41
CA LEU A 134 27.09 -36.46 -20.44
C LEU A 134 25.79 -36.00 -21.13
N LYS A 135 24.97 -35.15 -20.49
CA LYS A 135 23.76 -34.58 -21.12
C LYS A 135 24.08 -33.43 -22.07
N PHE A 136 25.20 -32.73 -21.89
CA PHE A 136 25.60 -31.61 -22.73
C PHE A 136 26.33 -31.98 -24.04
N ASN A 137 26.67 -33.26 -24.25
CA ASN A 137 27.49 -33.70 -25.39
C ASN A 137 26.72 -34.49 -26.48
N LEU A 138 25.38 -34.39 -26.52
CA LEU A 138 24.55 -35.09 -27.52
C LEU A 138 23.62 -34.16 -28.34
N GLN A 139 23.97 -32.88 -28.48
CA GLN A 139 23.29 -31.94 -29.38
C GLN A 139 24.26 -30.89 -29.92
N THR A 140 25.04 -31.26 -30.94
CA THR A 140 25.52 -30.35 -32.00
C THR A 140 26.05 -31.19 -33.18
N VAL A 141 25.14 -31.64 -34.04
CA VAL A 141 25.44 -32.05 -35.42
C VAL A 141 24.40 -31.40 -36.33
N ALA A 142 24.82 -30.32 -36.97
CA ALA A 142 24.31 -29.69 -38.20
C ALA A 142 25.13 -28.39 -38.32
N ASP A 143 26.34 -28.42 -38.88
CA ASP A 143 26.61 -28.43 -40.33
C ASP A 143 25.81 -27.34 -41.06
N TYR A 144 26.37 -26.14 -41.09
CA TYR A 144 26.22 -25.15 -42.17
C TYR A 144 27.42 -24.21 -42.11
N ASP A 145 28.39 -24.49 -42.99
CA ASP A 145 29.50 -23.62 -43.31
C ASP A 145 29.08 -22.50 -44.28
N ASP A 146 29.92 -21.48 -44.31
CA ASP A 146 30.14 -20.49 -45.37
C ASP A 146 29.31 -19.19 -45.32
N TRP A 147 29.95 -18.10 -44.86
CA TRP A 147 30.41 -16.96 -45.67
C TRP A 147 31.29 -16.05 -44.78
N ARG A 148 32.59 -15.97 -45.09
CA ARG A 148 33.51 -14.94 -44.59
C ARG A 148 33.50 -13.74 -45.54
N LEU A 149 33.54 -12.52 -45.00
CA LEU A 149 34.20 -11.36 -45.60
C LEU A 149 34.64 -10.37 -44.49
N GLU A 150 35.95 -10.42 -44.24
CA GLU A 150 36.96 -9.38 -43.93
C GLU A 150 36.64 -8.08 -43.16
N ALA A 151 37.70 -7.63 -42.47
CA ALA A 151 37.76 -6.71 -41.34
C ALA A 151 38.12 -5.25 -41.71
N GLU A 152 37.88 -4.29 -40.78
CA GLU A 152 38.85 -3.28 -40.26
C GLU A 152 38.16 -2.26 -39.29
N PRO A 153 38.88 -1.42 -38.48
CA PRO A 153 39.14 -1.66 -37.05
C PRO A 153 38.46 -0.67 -36.07
N ALA A 154 38.54 -1.02 -34.78
CA ALA A 154 37.95 -0.33 -33.63
C ALA A 154 38.55 1.05 -33.27
N PRO A 155 37.84 1.82 -32.40
CA PRO A 155 38.51 2.63 -31.39
C PRO A 155 38.11 2.27 -29.95
N LYS A 156 39.15 1.95 -29.18
CA LYS A 156 39.44 2.24 -27.76
C LYS A 156 38.44 1.83 -26.68
N GLN A 157 38.83 0.70 -26.09
CA GLN A 157 38.43 0.14 -24.79
C GLN A 157 38.47 1.16 -23.64
N SER A 158 37.35 1.30 -22.92
CA SER A 158 37.36 1.48 -21.47
C SER A 158 37.22 0.10 -20.83
N THR A 159 38.21 -0.31 -20.06
CA THR A 159 38.28 -1.60 -19.36
C THR A 159 37.11 -1.79 -18.39
N PRO A 160 36.24 -2.81 -18.55
CA PRO A 160 35.35 -3.19 -17.48
C PRO A 160 36.18 -3.93 -16.43
N ARG A 161 36.18 -3.37 -15.22
CA ARG A 161 36.58 -4.02 -13.99
C ARG A 161 35.90 -5.39 -13.98
N LYS A 162 36.66 -6.49 -14.01
CA LYS A 162 36.14 -7.86 -13.91
C LYS A 162 35.35 -7.98 -12.61
N SER A 163 34.05 -7.68 -12.66
CA SER A 163 33.09 -8.12 -11.66
C SER A 163 33.11 -9.65 -11.75
N LYS A 164 33.39 -10.31 -10.63
CA LYS A 164 33.02 -11.71 -10.47
C LYS A 164 31.56 -11.81 -10.90
N VAL A 165 31.29 -12.56 -11.96
CA VAL A 165 29.93 -12.93 -12.33
C VAL A 165 29.46 -13.86 -11.22
N THR A 166 28.87 -13.28 -10.19
CA THR A 166 27.95 -14.01 -9.32
C THR A 166 26.79 -14.37 -10.24
N LEU A 167 26.57 -15.66 -10.50
CA LEU A 167 25.35 -16.12 -11.17
C LEU A 167 24.18 -15.48 -10.42
N ALA A 168 23.49 -14.54 -11.07
CA ALA A 168 22.35 -13.86 -10.47
C ALA A 168 21.29 -14.94 -10.22
N ALA A 169 20.84 -15.10 -8.98
CA ALA A 169 19.74 -16.01 -8.67
C ALA A 169 18.42 -15.38 -9.11
N ILE A 170 17.41 -16.21 -9.41
CA ILE A 170 16.04 -15.74 -9.64
C ILE A 170 15.54 -15.09 -8.33
N PRO A 171 14.98 -13.87 -8.38
CA PRO A 171 14.53 -13.17 -7.20
C PRO A 171 13.31 -13.84 -6.58
N ASP A 172 13.19 -13.77 -5.24
CA ASP A 172 11.97 -14.17 -4.56
C ASP A 172 10.92 -13.04 -4.66
N ARG A 173 9.85 -13.30 -5.41
CA ARG A 173 8.80 -12.32 -5.73
C ARG A 173 7.48 -12.59 -5.01
N TYR A 174 7.34 -13.73 -4.33
CA TYR A 174 6.10 -14.16 -3.69
C TYR A 174 6.14 -13.83 -2.21
N ARG A 175 5.19 -13.01 -1.75
CA ARG A 175 5.15 -12.51 -0.38
C ARG A 175 3.87 -12.96 0.31
N ILE A 176 4.02 -13.47 1.53
CA ILE A 176 2.88 -13.74 2.42
C ILE A 176 2.73 -12.54 3.34
N ILE A 177 1.56 -11.91 3.30
CA ILE A 177 1.21 -10.75 4.11
C ILE A 177 0.21 -11.20 5.18
N GLU A 178 0.40 -10.74 6.41
CA GLU A 178 -0.52 -10.96 7.52
C GLU A 178 -0.99 -9.62 8.09
N VAL A 179 -2.30 -9.36 8.01
CA VAL A 179 -2.95 -8.19 8.62
C VAL A 179 -4.20 -8.66 9.33
N ASP A 180 -4.41 -8.26 10.58
CA ASP A 180 -5.59 -8.61 11.38
C ASP A 180 -5.92 -10.11 11.41
N ARG A 181 -4.88 -10.97 11.47
CA ARG A 181 -4.96 -12.45 11.41
C ARG A 181 -5.47 -13.03 10.09
N VAL A 182 -5.63 -12.20 9.06
CA VAL A 182 -5.89 -12.65 7.69
C VAL A 182 -4.56 -12.72 6.97
N ARG A 183 -4.26 -13.89 6.40
CA ARG A 183 -3.05 -14.13 5.62
C ARG A 183 -3.40 -14.32 4.15
N TRP A 184 -2.60 -13.74 3.27
CA TRP A 184 -2.71 -13.97 1.83
C TRP A 184 -1.33 -13.91 1.19
N LEU A 185 -1.24 -14.58 0.04
CA LEU A 185 -0.07 -14.57 -0.82
C LEU A 185 -0.27 -13.55 -1.95
N THR A 186 0.78 -12.82 -2.30
CA THR A 186 0.80 -11.90 -3.43
C THR A 186 2.14 -11.95 -4.17
N CYS A 187 2.21 -11.36 -5.36
CA CYS A 187 3.42 -11.25 -6.17
C CYS A 187 3.79 -9.78 -6.37
N VAL A 188 5.09 -9.45 -6.34
CA VAL A 188 5.59 -8.07 -6.54
C VAL A 188 5.15 -7.48 -7.89
N GLU A 189 5.04 -8.32 -8.94
CA GLU A 189 4.60 -7.89 -10.28
C GLU A 189 3.07 -7.94 -10.45
N ALA A 190 2.33 -8.48 -9.47
CA ALA A 190 0.87 -8.56 -9.46
C ALA A 190 0.31 -8.24 -8.06
N PRO A 191 0.58 -7.04 -7.51
CA PRO A 191 0.27 -6.71 -6.11
C PRO A 191 -1.23 -6.59 -5.82
N ARG A 192 -2.06 -6.56 -6.86
CA ARG A 192 -3.53 -6.47 -6.78
C ARG A 192 -4.21 -7.81 -6.59
N LEU A 193 -3.48 -8.92 -6.75
CA LEU A 193 -3.99 -10.25 -6.51
C LEU A 193 -3.64 -10.68 -5.08
N ALA A 194 -4.67 -10.99 -4.31
CA ALA A 194 -4.56 -11.61 -3.00
C ALA A 194 -5.03 -13.06 -3.09
N VAL A 195 -4.08 -13.99 -2.99
CA VAL A 195 -4.35 -15.43 -3.02
C VAL A 195 -4.56 -15.93 -1.60
N ARG A 196 -5.70 -16.57 -1.35
CA ARG A 196 -6.03 -17.24 -0.09
C ARG A 196 -6.32 -18.69 -0.40
N ALA A 197 -5.65 -19.59 0.31
CA ALA A 197 -5.84 -21.02 0.16
C ALA A 197 -6.24 -21.62 1.51
N ARG A 198 -7.27 -22.45 1.51
CA ARG A 198 -7.73 -23.14 2.71
C ARG A 198 -8.27 -24.51 2.36
N ARG A 199 -7.60 -25.54 2.87
CA ARG A 199 -8.00 -26.96 2.76
C ARG A 199 -9.46 -27.19 3.09
N GLY A 200 -10.18 -27.83 2.18
CA GLY A 200 -11.58 -28.21 2.34
C GLY A 200 -12.53 -27.01 2.37
N PHE A 201 -12.09 -25.84 1.93
CA PHE A 201 -12.96 -24.67 1.81
C PHE A 201 -13.84 -24.82 0.59
N SER A 202 -15.15 -24.96 0.83
CA SER A 202 -16.15 -25.12 -0.21
C SER A 202 -17.42 -24.37 0.20
N ILE A 203 -18.03 -23.66 -0.75
CA ILE A 203 -19.24 -22.85 -0.57
C ILE A 203 -20.28 -23.17 -1.67
N PRO A 204 -21.59 -23.01 -1.42
CA PRO A 204 -22.61 -23.19 -2.45
C PRO A 204 -22.50 -22.14 -3.57
N ALA A 205 -22.81 -22.52 -4.83
CA ALA A 205 -22.82 -21.58 -5.97
C ALA A 205 -23.68 -20.32 -5.76
N LYS A 206 -24.78 -20.44 -5.01
CA LYS A 206 -25.64 -19.29 -4.66
C LYS A 206 -24.93 -18.30 -3.73
N GLU A 207 -24.06 -18.79 -2.84
CA GLU A 207 -23.28 -17.96 -1.93
C GLU A 207 -22.13 -17.27 -2.67
N ALA A 208 -21.46 -18.00 -3.59
CA ALA A 208 -20.39 -17.45 -4.43
C ALA A 208 -20.80 -16.20 -5.21
N ARG A 209 -22.05 -16.15 -5.70
CA ARG A 209 -22.61 -14.98 -6.42
C ARG A 209 -22.83 -13.74 -5.54
N ASN A 210 -22.77 -13.87 -4.21
CA ASN A 210 -22.88 -12.75 -3.29
C ASN A 210 -21.51 -12.21 -2.84
N TYR A 211 -20.40 -12.77 -3.35
CA TYR A 211 -19.07 -12.26 -3.06
C TYR A 211 -18.84 -10.91 -3.75
N SER A 212 -17.86 -10.16 -3.22
CA SER A 212 -17.46 -8.90 -3.82
C SER A 212 -16.92 -9.12 -5.23
N SER A 213 -17.30 -8.22 -6.14
CA SER A 213 -16.78 -8.15 -7.50
C SER A 213 -15.25 -8.20 -7.54
N GLY A 214 -14.68 -8.97 -8.47
CA GLY A 214 -13.24 -9.25 -8.52
C GLY A 214 -12.82 -10.50 -7.73
N THR A 215 -13.66 -11.52 -7.65
CA THR A 215 -13.33 -12.78 -6.96
C THR A 215 -13.17 -13.92 -7.98
N ILE A 216 -12.06 -14.66 -7.86
CA ILE A 216 -11.77 -15.86 -8.65
C ILE A 216 -11.72 -17.04 -7.71
N PHE A 217 -12.58 -18.03 -7.93
CA PHE A 217 -12.61 -19.28 -7.19
C PHE A 217 -11.88 -20.35 -8.01
N LEU A 218 -11.02 -21.12 -7.35
CA LEU A 218 -10.19 -22.16 -7.95
C LEU A 218 -10.48 -23.50 -7.30
N ASP A 219 -10.59 -24.56 -8.11
CA ASP A 219 -10.54 -25.96 -7.69
C ASP A 219 -11.52 -26.31 -6.55
N GLY A 220 -12.78 -26.59 -6.89
CA GLY A 220 -13.78 -27.07 -5.92
C GLY A 220 -14.20 -26.11 -4.80
N VAL A 221 -13.72 -24.85 -4.79
CA VAL A 221 -14.18 -23.86 -3.80
C VAL A 221 -15.68 -23.60 -3.93
N VAL A 222 -16.23 -23.64 -5.15
CA VAL A 222 -17.67 -23.45 -5.35
C VAL A 222 -18.32 -24.76 -5.75
N GLN A 223 -19.33 -25.16 -4.97
CA GLN A 223 -20.14 -26.33 -5.27
C GLN A 223 -21.05 -26.02 -6.45
N GLY A 224 -20.73 -26.58 -7.62
CA GLY A 224 -21.56 -26.49 -8.82
C GLY A 224 -20.73 -26.44 -10.09
N GLU A 225 -21.39 -26.12 -11.21
CA GLU A 225 -20.71 -25.96 -12.49
C GLU A 225 -19.82 -24.70 -12.52
N PRO A 226 -18.73 -24.72 -13.30
CA PRO A 226 -17.93 -23.53 -13.60
C PRO A 226 -18.81 -22.42 -14.17
N PHE A 227 -18.52 -21.18 -13.81
CA PHE A 227 -19.23 -20.03 -14.36
C PHE A 227 -18.33 -18.83 -14.51
N ILE A 228 -18.67 -17.98 -15.47
CA ILE A 228 -18.02 -16.71 -15.73
C ILE A 228 -19.09 -15.63 -15.70
N ASP A 229 -18.96 -14.69 -14.77
CA ASP A 229 -19.82 -13.53 -14.63
C ASP A 229 -19.00 -12.27 -14.95
N PHE A 230 -19.14 -11.76 -16.18
CA PHE A 230 -18.42 -10.56 -16.63
C PHE A 230 -19.01 -9.26 -16.10
N GLU A 231 -20.27 -9.26 -15.66
CA GLU A 231 -20.92 -8.06 -15.12
C GLU A 231 -20.39 -7.79 -13.71
N GLU A 232 -20.35 -8.84 -12.89
CA GLU A 232 -19.87 -8.75 -11.51
C GLU A 232 -18.38 -9.10 -11.37
N ASP A 233 -17.66 -9.43 -12.45
CA ASP A 233 -16.26 -9.88 -12.41
C ASP A 233 -16.05 -11.02 -11.39
N LEU A 234 -16.92 -12.04 -11.45
CA LEU A 234 -16.86 -13.25 -10.62
C LEU A 234 -16.60 -14.48 -11.50
N TYR A 235 -15.57 -15.25 -11.15
CA TYR A 235 -15.12 -16.37 -11.98
C TYR A 235 -14.97 -17.62 -11.12
N ASN A 236 -15.69 -18.69 -11.44
CA ASN A 236 -15.50 -20.01 -10.84
C ASN A 236 -14.77 -20.92 -11.84
N LEU A 237 -13.50 -21.20 -11.57
CA LEU A 237 -12.64 -22.08 -12.35
C LEU A 237 -12.58 -23.43 -11.64
N ASP A 238 -13.26 -24.43 -12.20
CA ASP A 238 -13.42 -25.75 -11.55
C ASP A 238 -13.63 -26.87 -12.59
N HIS A 239 -13.39 -28.13 -12.22
CA HIS A 239 -13.64 -29.29 -13.07
C HIS A 239 -14.22 -30.48 -12.27
N PRO A 240 -15.50 -30.42 -11.85
CA PRO A 240 -16.08 -31.45 -10.99
C PRO A 240 -16.08 -32.86 -11.62
N GLU A 241 -15.98 -33.88 -10.76
CA GLU A 241 -15.80 -35.32 -11.09
C GLU A 241 -16.81 -35.91 -12.11
N GLU A 242 -17.98 -35.30 -12.32
CA GLU A 242 -19.04 -35.80 -13.21
C GLU A 242 -19.07 -35.12 -14.60
N CYS A 243 -18.10 -34.25 -14.92
CA CYS A 243 -18.13 -33.49 -16.16
C CYS A 243 -17.24 -34.09 -17.27
N ILE A 244 -17.86 -34.48 -18.39
CA ILE A 244 -17.20 -35.24 -19.48
C ILE A 244 -16.34 -34.33 -20.41
N GLN A 245 -16.45 -32.99 -20.34
CA GLN A 245 -15.92 -32.07 -21.36
C GLN A 245 -15.27 -30.77 -20.85
N ASN A 246 -14.71 -30.72 -19.63
CA ASN A 246 -14.10 -29.48 -19.12
C ASN A 246 -12.58 -29.54 -18.99
N LEU A 247 -11.96 -28.38 -19.23
CA LEU A 247 -10.55 -28.11 -19.00
C LEU A 247 -10.28 -28.09 -17.49
N ALA A 248 -9.07 -28.44 -17.05
CA ALA A 248 -8.68 -28.30 -15.64
C ALA A 248 -8.54 -26.82 -15.23
N THR A 249 -8.42 -26.55 -13.93
CA THR A 249 -8.39 -25.18 -13.38
C THR A 249 -7.23 -24.37 -13.97
N CYS A 250 -6.06 -24.97 -14.16
CA CYS A 250 -4.91 -24.27 -14.72
C CYS A 250 -5.10 -23.84 -16.18
N GLU A 251 -5.76 -24.68 -16.99
CA GLU A 251 -6.08 -24.39 -18.39
C GLU A 251 -7.17 -23.32 -18.49
N GLN A 252 -8.18 -23.37 -17.62
CA GLN A 252 -9.20 -22.33 -17.52
C GLN A 252 -8.59 -20.98 -17.14
N ALA A 253 -7.68 -20.94 -16.15
CA ALA A 253 -6.97 -19.73 -15.78
C ALA A 253 -6.16 -19.16 -16.94
N LEU A 254 -5.47 -20.01 -17.70
CA LEU A 254 -4.73 -19.59 -18.89
C LEU A 254 -5.65 -18.99 -19.96
N MET A 255 -6.78 -19.64 -20.23
CA MET A 255 -7.78 -19.11 -21.16
C MET A 255 -8.31 -17.76 -20.70
N LEU A 256 -8.60 -17.62 -19.40
CA LEU A 256 -9.07 -16.38 -18.79
C LEU A 256 -8.12 -15.21 -19.08
N ILE A 257 -6.82 -15.43 -18.82
CA ILE A 257 -5.77 -14.44 -19.10
C ILE A 257 -5.64 -14.14 -20.59
N ARG A 258 -5.63 -15.19 -21.43
CA ARG A 258 -5.45 -15.06 -22.89
C ARG A 258 -6.65 -14.45 -23.61
N LYS A 259 -7.85 -14.51 -23.02
CA LYS A 259 -9.06 -13.85 -23.52
C LYS A 259 -9.13 -12.37 -23.13
N GLY A 260 -8.14 -11.85 -22.42
CA GLY A 260 -7.94 -10.42 -22.24
C GLY A 260 -8.54 -9.84 -20.95
N ILE A 261 -8.75 -10.67 -19.92
CA ILE A 261 -9.11 -10.13 -18.60
C ILE A 261 -7.96 -9.28 -18.05
N ASP A 262 -8.28 -8.03 -17.75
CA ASP A 262 -7.33 -7.08 -17.18
C ASP A 262 -7.34 -7.17 -15.66
N LEU A 263 -6.46 -8.02 -15.13
CA LEU A 263 -6.27 -8.15 -13.69
C LEU A 263 -5.68 -6.89 -13.03
N ARG A 264 -5.29 -5.87 -13.82
CA ARG A 264 -4.87 -4.56 -13.32
C ARG A 264 -6.03 -3.61 -13.07
N LYS A 265 -7.27 -3.96 -13.44
CA LYS A 265 -8.44 -3.06 -13.32
C LYS A 265 -8.94 -2.87 -11.88
N ARG A 266 -8.69 -3.80 -10.97
CA ARG A 266 -9.23 -3.76 -9.60
C ARG A 266 -8.38 -4.61 -8.66
N GLU A 267 -8.74 -4.62 -7.38
CA GLU A 267 -8.25 -5.64 -6.45
C GLU A 267 -8.95 -6.96 -6.73
N TRP A 268 -8.19 -8.05 -6.71
CA TRP A 268 -8.67 -9.39 -6.98
C TRP A 268 -8.44 -10.31 -5.79
N SER A 269 -9.46 -11.05 -5.40
CA SER A 269 -9.38 -12.10 -4.40
C SER A 269 -9.39 -13.46 -5.11
N VAL A 270 -8.30 -14.22 -4.99
CA VAL A 270 -8.21 -15.58 -5.50
C VAL A 270 -8.39 -16.55 -4.34
N LEU A 271 -9.42 -17.38 -4.38
CA LEU A 271 -9.74 -18.35 -3.34
C LEU A 271 -9.49 -19.76 -3.86
N ALA A 272 -8.67 -20.54 -3.17
CA ALA A 272 -8.33 -21.92 -3.51
C ALA A 272 -8.68 -22.90 -2.39
N ASN A 273 -9.19 -24.07 -2.76
CA ASN A 273 -9.60 -25.12 -1.82
C ASN A 273 -8.43 -26.01 -1.41
N ASP A 274 -7.62 -26.48 -2.36
CA ASP A 274 -6.41 -27.25 -2.07
C ASP A 274 -5.18 -26.59 -2.70
N SER A 275 -4.09 -27.33 -2.75
CA SER A 275 -2.77 -26.91 -3.22
C SER A 275 -2.13 -28.02 -4.06
N ASP A 276 -2.95 -28.74 -4.81
CA ASP A 276 -2.45 -29.68 -5.80
C ASP A 276 -1.79 -28.95 -6.98
N LEU A 277 -1.20 -29.74 -7.88
CA LEU A 277 -0.39 -29.18 -8.96
C LEU A 277 -1.22 -28.36 -9.95
N ASP A 278 -2.47 -28.74 -10.24
CA ASP A 278 -3.38 -27.97 -11.09
C ASP A 278 -3.68 -26.58 -10.48
N THR A 279 -4.05 -26.55 -9.20
CA THR A 279 -4.30 -25.29 -8.48
C THR A 279 -3.07 -24.41 -8.41
N ILE A 280 -1.89 -24.98 -8.16
CA ILE A 280 -0.63 -24.23 -8.13
C ILE A 280 -0.34 -23.60 -9.50
N TRP A 281 -0.55 -24.34 -10.59
CA TRP A 281 -0.37 -23.81 -11.94
C TRP A 281 -1.38 -22.70 -12.24
N ALA A 282 -2.65 -22.86 -11.84
CA ALA A 282 -3.65 -21.81 -11.97
C ALA A 282 -3.25 -20.52 -11.24
N ILE A 283 -2.80 -20.64 -9.98
CA ILE A 283 -2.30 -19.51 -9.19
C ILE A 283 -1.08 -18.87 -9.86
N TRP A 284 -0.14 -19.67 -10.36
CA TRP A 284 1.05 -19.16 -11.05
C TRP A 284 0.66 -18.34 -12.29
N VAL A 285 -0.26 -18.85 -13.11
CA VAL A 285 -0.75 -18.16 -14.32
C VAL A 285 -1.39 -16.82 -13.98
N LEU A 286 -2.24 -16.76 -12.94
CA LEU A 286 -2.89 -15.53 -12.50
C LEU A 286 -1.87 -14.50 -11.97
N LEU A 287 -0.94 -14.93 -11.11
CA LEU A 287 0.10 -14.06 -10.55
C LEU A 287 1.14 -13.61 -11.59
N ASN A 288 1.30 -14.34 -12.70
CA ASN A 288 2.23 -14.02 -13.79
C ASN A 288 1.50 -13.57 -15.07
N HIS A 289 0.25 -13.11 -14.98
CA HIS A 289 -0.60 -12.78 -16.12
C HIS A 289 0.05 -11.83 -17.14
N LEU A 290 0.84 -10.84 -16.70
CA LEU A 290 1.58 -9.92 -17.58
C LEU A 290 2.60 -10.67 -18.43
N ARG A 291 3.44 -11.50 -17.80
CA ARG A 291 4.48 -12.29 -18.50
C ARG A 291 3.85 -13.33 -19.43
N VAL A 292 2.78 -13.99 -18.98
CA VAL A 292 2.04 -14.93 -19.82
C VAL A 292 1.46 -14.23 -21.06
N ASN A 293 0.99 -12.98 -20.95
CA ASN A 293 0.44 -12.23 -22.07
C ASN A 293 1.51 -11.64 -23.00
N ASP A 294 2.62 -11.15 -22.46
CA ASP A 294 3.58 -10.35 -23.21
C ASP A 294 4.76 -11.18 -23.75
N ASP A 295 5.16 -12.25 -23.06
CA ASP A 295 6.36 -13.01 -23.36
C ASP A 295 6.06 -14.35 -24.06
N ALA A 296 6.42 -14.44 -25.34
CA ALA A 296 6.22 -15.64 -26.14
C ALA A 296 7.13 -16.81 -25.73
N GLU A 297 8.32 -16.53 -25.20
CA GLU A 297 9.24 -17.57 -24.73
C GLU A 297 8.69 -18.22 -23.46
N VAL A 298 8.22 -17.40 -22.51
CA VAL A 298 7.57 -17.87 -21.28
C VAL A 298 6.36 -18.75 -21.64
N ARG A 299 5.50 -18.31 -22.56
CA ARG A 299 4.37 -19.12 -23.04
C ARG A 299 4.81 -20.45 -23.63
N THR A 300 5.86 -20.45 -24.44
CA THR A 300 6.36 -21.67 -25.10
C THR A 300 6.85 -22.69 -24.08
N ARG A 301 7.46 -22.23 -22.98
CA ARG A 301 7.94 -23.09 -21.88
C ARG A 301 6.80 -23.66 -21.03
N ILE A 302 5.77 -22.86 -20.71
CA ILE A 302 4.70 -23.29 -19.81
C ILE A 302 3.59 -24.11 -20.50
N MET A 303 3.30 -23.83 -21.78
CA MET A 303 2.15 -24.42 -22.48
C MET A 303 2.14 -25.95 -22.46
N PRO A 304 3.25 -26.67 -22.72
CA PRO A 304 3.28 -28.12 -22.63
C PRO A 304 2.97 -28.64 -21.22
N LEU A 305 3.45 -27.94 -20.17
CA LEU A 305 3.24 -28.32 -18.77
C LEU A 305 1.77 -28.14 -18.38
N LEU A 306 1.17 -26.99 -18.70
CA LEU A 306 -0.24 -26.72 -18.43
C LEU A 306 -1.16 -27.68 -19.19
N ARG A 307 -0.86 -27.95 -20.48
CA ARG A 307 -1.66 -28.88 -21.29
C ARG A 307 -1.57 -30.32 -20.78
N LEU A 308 -0.38 -30.74 -20.34
CA LEU A 308 -0.19 -32.06 -19.76
C LEU A 308 -0.88 -32.18 -18.41
N GLU A 309 -0.72 -31.21 -17.50
CA GLU A 309 -1.40 -31.24 -16.21
C GLU A 309 -2.91 -31.27 -16.42
N GLY A 310 -3.45 -30.35 -17.23
CA GLY A 310 -4.89 -30.27 -17.43
C GLY A 310 -5.49 -31.54 -18.05
N ALA A 311 -4.79 -32.18 -18.98
CA ALA A 311 -5.24 -33.47 -19.53
C ALA A 311 -5.24 -34.57 -18.47
N LEU A 312 -4.21 -34.64 -17.62
CA LEU A 312 -4.09 -35.69 -16.60
C LEU A 312 -5.08 -35.50 -15.46
N ASP A 313 -5.37 -34.25 -15.12
CA ASP A 313 -6.25 -33.88 -14.02
C ASP A 313 -7.72 -33.99 -14.42
N ALA A 314 -8.09 -33.52 -15.61
CA ALA A 314 -9.46 -33.63 -16.12
C ALA A 314 -9.85 -35.05 -16.60
N HIS A 315 -8.89 -35.86 -17.07
CA HIS A 315 -9.18 -37.15 -17.72
C HIS A 315 -8.42 -38.35 -17.13
N GLY A 316 -7.63 -38.13 -16.07
CA GLY A 316 -6.88 -39.17 -15.39
C GLY A 316 -5.50 -39.48 -16.02
N PRO A 317 -4.71 -40.36 -15.38
CA PRO A 317 -3.29 -40.54 -15.67
C PRO A 317 -2.98 -41.10 -17.07
N ASP A 318 -3.93 -41.79 -17.69
CA ASP A 318 -3.75 -42.40 -19.03
C ASP A 318 -3.98 -41.39 -20.18
N ALA A 319 -4.46 -40.19 -19.86
CA ALA A 319 -4.84 -39.16 -20.82
C ALA A 319 -3.67 -38.39 -21.45
N GLN A 320 -2.42 -38.75 -21.14
CA GLN A 320 -1.22 -38.11 -21.70
C GLN A 320 -1.23 -38.04 -23.24
N SER A 321 -1.86 -39.01 -23.92
CA SER A 321 -1.99 -39.04 -25.38
C SER A 321 -2.90 -37.94 -25.93
N LEU A 322 -3.85 -37.43 -25.13
CA LEU A 322 -4.77 -36.34 -25.49
C LEU A 322 -4.08 -34.98 -25.59
N THR A 323 -2.86 -34.86 -25.08
CA THR A 323 -2.06 -33.63 -25.17
C THR A 323 -1.53 -33.38 -26.58
N ALA A 324 -1.44 -34.42 -27.42
CA ALA A 324 -0.83 -34.40 -28.74
C ALA A 324 0.60 -33.82 -28.79
N LEU A 325 1.33 -33.85 -27.67
CA LEU A 325 2.72 -33.40 -27.62
C LEU A 325 3.64 -34.37 -28.37
N PRO A 326 4.67 -33.88 -29.09
CA PRO A 326 5.72 -34.73 -29.64
C PRO A 326 6.37 -35.60 -28.56
N HIS A 327 6.74 -36.84 -28.87
CA HIS A 327 7.21 -37.81 -27.87
C HIS A 327 8.37 -37.32 -26.99
N ASP A 328 9.35 -36.63 -27.58
CA ASP A 328 10.50 -36.11 -26.83
C ASP A 328 10.08 -34.98 -25.87
N LEU A 329 9.18 -34.10 -26.32
CA LEU A 329 8.62 -33.03 -25.50
C LEU A 329 7.70 -33.57 -24.40
N LEU A 330 6.88 -34.58 -24.70
CA LEU A 330 6.06 -35.25 -23.69
C LEU A 330 6.93 -35.87 -22.61
N ARG A 331 8.00 -36.58 -22.99
CA ARG A 331 8.93 -37.21 -22.04
C ARG A 331 9.61 -36.18 -21.13
N SER A 332 10.12 -35.08 -21.69
CA SER A 332 10.74 -34.02 -20.90
C SER A 332 9.74 -33.32 -19.99
N THR A 333 8.54 -33.00 -20.49
CA THR A 333 7.45 -32.37 -19.74
C THR A 333 6.98 -33.24 -18.57
N MET A 334 6.80 -34.55 -18.80
CA MET A 334 6.47 -35.51 -17.73
C MET A 334 7.54 -35.57 -16.63
N ALA A 335 8.83 -35.51 -17.01
CA ALA A 335 9.92 -35.52 -16.04
C ALA A 335 9.90 -34.27 -15.15
N LEU A 336 9.70 -33.09 -15.75
CA LEU A 336 9.58 -31.82 -15.04
C LEU A 336 8.35 -31.79 -14.12
N ARG A 337 7.19 -32.23 -14.63
CA ARG A 337 5.97 -32.38 -13.83
C ARG A 337 6.21 -33.27 -12.61
N LYS A 338 6.80 -34.45 -12.82
CA LYS A 338 7.10 -35.39 -11.73
C LYS A 338 8.02 -34.79 -10.68
N GLN A 339 9.00 -33.97 -11.10
CA GLN A 339 9.87 -33.25 -10.17
C GLN A 339 9.09 -32.27 -9.29
N LEU A 340 8.15 -31.51 -9.86
CA LEU A 340 7.29 -30.59 -9.09
C LEU A 340 6.36 -31.35 -8.13
N GLN A 341 5.75 -32.44 -8.61
CA GLN A 341 4.80 -33.27 -7.86
C GLN A 341 5.46 -34.11 -6.75
N GLN A 342 6.77 -34.34 -6.82
CA GLN A 342 7.47 -35.22 -5.89
C GLN A 342 7.26 -34.84 -4.41
N GLN A 343 7.20 -33.54 -4.11
CA GLN A 343 7.00 -33.07 -2.73
C GLN A 343 5.58 -33.33 -2.24
N GLU A 344 4.58 -33.17 -3.10
CA GLU A 344 3.19 -33.52 -2.81
C GLU A 344 3.07 -35.02 -2.50
N LEU A 345 3.62 -35.88 -3.36
CA LEU A 345 3.58 -37.33 -3.19
C LEU A 345 4.24 -37.77 -1.87
N VAL A 346 5.37 -37.15 -1.52
CA VAL A 346 6.05 -37.41 -0.24
C VAL A 346 5.12 -37.04 0.93
N LEU A 347 4.53 -35.86 0.92
CA LEU A 347 3.64 -35.42 1.99
C LEU A 347 2.38 -36.28 2.11
N LYS A 348 1.77 -36.67 0.99
CA LYS A 348 0.61 -37.59 0.94
C LYS A 348 0.98 -38.98 1.45
N ASN A 349 2.09 -39.56 1.00
CA ASN A 349 2.53 -40.91 1.41
C ASN A 349 2.87 -41.01 2.90
N TYR A 350 3.35 -39.92 3.52
CA TYR A 350 3.61 -39.89 4.96
C TYR A 350 2.40 -39.45 5.79
N GLY A 351 1.22 -39.22 5.18
CA GLY A 351 0.02 -38.77 5.88
C GLY A 351 0.12 -37.35 6.44
N ARG A 352 1.09 -36.55 5.98
CA ARG A 352 1.38 -35.20 6.46
C ARG A 352 0.79 -34.10 5.58
N TRP A 353 -0.03 -34.46 4.59
CA TRP A 353 -0.65 -33.51 3.68
C TRP A 353 -1.45 -32.45 4.46
N SER A 354 -2.19 -32.82 5.50
CA SER A 354 -2.99 -31.88 6.30
C SER A 354 -2.21 -31.03 7.31
N GLU A 355 -0.91 -31.25 7.51
CA GLU A 355 -0.16 -30.70 8.65
C GLU A 355 0.67 -29.45 8.32
N PHE A 356 0.81 -29.08 7.05
CA PHE A 356 1.65 -27.96 6.64
C PHE A 356 0.86 -26.67 6.38
N ASP A 357 1.56 -25.55 6.42
CA ASP A 357 1.02 -24.25 6.03
C ASP A 357 0.85 -24.18 4.51
N VAL A 358 -0.41 -24.17 4.07
CA VAL A 358 -0.79 -24.22 2.65
C VAL A 358 -0.21 -23.03 1.87
N LEU A 359 -0.20 -21.83 2.45
CA LEU A 359 0.31 -20.64 1.75
C LEU A 359 1.83 -20.68 1.60
N GLU A 360 2.55 -21.16 2.62
CA GLU A 360 4.00 -21.35 2.54
C GLU A 360 4.36 -22.39 1.47
N TYR A 361 3.61 -23.50 1.44
CA TYR A 361 3.81 -24.53 0.42
C TYR A 361 3.53 -24.01 -0.99
N ILE A 362 2.42 -23.29 -1.21
CA ILE A 362 2.13 -22.67 -2.50
C ILE A 362 3.27 -21.73 -2.90
N ALA A 363 3.72 -20.83 -2.00
CA ALA A 363 4.83 -19.93 -2.29
C ALA A 363 6.12 -20.67 -2.69
N ASP A 364 6.46 -21.75 -1.98
CA ASP A 364 7.60 -22.61 -2.30
C ASP A 364 7.46 -23.29 -3.67
N ARG A 365 6.26 -23.72 -4.04
CA ARG A 365 5.98 -24.33 -5.36
C ARG A 365 6.03 -23.31 -6.48
N LEU A 366 5.50 -22.12 -6.28
CA LEU A 366 5.58 -21.03 -7.26
C LEU A 366 7.04 -20.61 -7.51
N ARG A 367 7.89 -20.56 -6.48
CA ARG A 367 9.33 -20.32 -6.65
C ARG A 367 10.01 -21.43 -7.45
N ALA A 368 9.67 -22.70 -7.19
CA ALA A 368 10.19 -23.81 -7.98
C ALA A 368 9.74 -23.75 -9.45
N ILE A 369 8.52 -23.28 -9.72
CA ILE A 369 8.06 -23.04 -11.09
C ILE A 369 8.84 -21.89 -11.74
N ASP A 370 9.07 -20.79 -11.02
CA ASP A 370 9.88 -19.67 -11.54
C ASP A 370 11.28 -20.14 -11.96
N GLU A 371 11.93 -21.01 -11.17
CA GLU A 371 13.23 -21.60 -11.49
C GLU A 371 13.24 -22.48 -12.75
N LEU A 372 12.10 -23.07 -13.10
CA LEU A 372 11.95 -23.86 -14.32
C LEU A 372 11.67 -23.00 -15.56
N VAL A 373 10.87 -21.95 -15.38
CA VAL A 373 10.34 -21.14 -16.49
C VAL A 373 11.29 -20.01 -16.85
N TYR A 374 11.83 -19.32 -15.86
CA TYR A 374 12.58 -18.09 -16.06
C TYR A 374 14.08 -18.31 -15.97
N THR A 375 14.80 -17.34 -16.52
CA THR A 375 16.22 -17.13 -16.30
C THR A 375 16.42 -15.80 -15.57
N PRO A 376 17.58 -15.56 -14.94
CA PRO A 376 17.84 -14.29 -14.23
C PRO A 376 17.66 -13.05 -15.12
N GLU A 377 17.92 -13.16 -16.42
CA GLU A 377 17.74 -12.09 -17.41
C GLU A 377 16.28 -11.65 -17.57
N HIS A 378 15.32 -12.55 -17.35
CA HIS A 378 13.89 -12.22 -17.37
C HIS A 378 13.50 -11.25 -16.24
N PHE A 379 14.36 -11.08 -15.24
CA PHE A 379 14.19 -10.17 -14.11
C PHE A 379 15.13 -8.97 -14.16
N ALA A 380 15.80 -8.74 -15.30
CA ALA A 380 16.60 -7.55 -15.49
C ALA A 380 15.72 -6.29 -15.34
N GLY A 381 16.09 -5.43 -14.38
CA GLY A 381 15.35 -4.21 -14.06
C GLY A 381 14.15 -4.41 -13.13
N LEU A 382 13.96 -5.61 -12.56
CA LEU A 382 13.04 -5.77 -11.43
C LEU A 382 13.72 -5.23 -10.17
N HIS A 383 13.10 -4.24 -9.55
CA HIS A 383 13.56 -3.63 -8.33
C HIS A 383 12.62 -3.93 -7.17
N GLU A 384 13.17 -3.97 -5.96
CA GLU A 384 12.35 -4.02 -4.76
C GLU A 384 11.66 -2.67 -4.57
N VAL A 385 10.37 -2.63 -4.89
CA VAL A 385 9.51 -1.46 -4.71
C VAL A 385 8.57 -1.75 -3.55
N ASN A 386 8.64 -0.90 -2.52
CA ASN A 386 7.73 -0.93 -1.40
C ASN A 386 6.61 0.10 -1.62
N GLU A 387 5.42 -0.35 -1.94
CA GLU A 387 4.23 0.50 -2.02
C GLU A 387 3.81 0.92 -0.62
N LEU A 388 3.90 2.22 -0.33
CA LEU A 388 3.57 2.80 0.98
C LEU A 388 2.08 3.10 1.11
N ALA A 389 1.49 3.67 0.05
CA ALA A 389 0.08 4.00 0.01
C ALA A 389 -0.38 4.18 -1.45
N ARG A 390 -1.68 4.00 -1.69
CA ARG A 390 -2.31 4.21 -2.99
C ARG A 390 -3.69 4.82 -2.87
N THR A 391 -4.12 5.55 -3.88
CA THR A 391 -5.52 5.98 -4.03
C THR A 391 -5.91 6.04 -5.49
N GLU A 392 -7.20 5.88 -5.76
CA GLU A 392 -7.77 6.13 -7.08
C GLU A 392 -8.00 7.64 -7.22
N ILE A 393 -7.51 8.20 -8.32
CA ILE A 393 -7.73 9.58 -8.74
C ILE A 393 -8.72 9.57 -9.92
N GLY A 394 -9.32 10.72 -10.25
CA GLY A 394 -10.44 10.81 -11.21
C GLY A 394 -10.24 9.99 -12.50
N ASP A 395 -11.33 9.48 -13.06
CA ASP A 395 -11.37 8.67 -14.29
C ASP A 395 -10.64 7.32 -14.23
N GLY A 396 -10.47 6.78 -13.02
CA GLY A 396 -9.93 5.44 -12.80
C GLY A 396 -8.40 5.37 -12.79
N PHE A 397 -7.72 6.51 -12.88
CA PHE A 397 -6.28 6.58 -12.69
C PHE A 397 -5.91 6.32 -11.22
N VAL A 398 -4.64 6.00 -10.96
CA VAL A 398 -4.12 5.76 -9.62
C VAL A 398 -2.95 6.66 -9.30
N ALA A 399 -2.91 7.14 -8.07
CA ALA A 399 -1.74 7.74 -7.46
C ALA A 399 -1.09 6.73 -6.51
N VAL A 400 0.21 6.53 -6.63
CA VAL A 400 0.96 5.53 -5.86
C VAL A 400 2.14 6.19 -5.17
N ALA A 401 2.21 6.02 -3.85
CA ALA A 401 3.36 6.38 -3.04
C ALA A 401 4.22 5.15 -2.79
N CYS A 402 5.51 5.23 -3.07
CA CYS A 402 6.42 4.10 -2.92
C CYS A 402 7.82 4.52 -2.46
N ALA A 403 8.55 3.56 -1.90
CA ALA A 403 9.97 3.65 -1.57
C ALA A 403 10.73 2.55 -2.31
N SER A 404 11.93 2.86 -2.80
CA SER A 404 12.85 1.89 -3.40
C SER A 404 14.28 2.43 -3.35
N ASP A 405 15.26 1.52 -3.37
CA ASP A 405 16.67 1.87 -3.56
C ASP A 405 17.01 2.17 -5.03
N ALA A 406 16.11 1.83 -5.96
CA ALA A 406 16.26 2.09 -7.39
C ALA A 406 15.99 3.56 -7.75
N ALA A 407 16.46 3.96 -8.93
CA ALA A 407 16.17 5.28 -9.48
C ALA A 407 14.67 5.41 -9.78
N MET A 408 14.15 6.64 -9.66
CA MET A 408 12.72 6.92 -9.83
C MET A 408 12.22 6.51 -11.21
N GLU A 409 13.04 6.68 -12.24
CA GLU A 409 12.71 6.34 -13.63
C GLU A 409 12.57 4.82 -13.84
N ASP A 410 13.35 4.01 -13.11
CA ASP A 410 13.26 2.56 -13.19
C ASP A 410 12.05 2.04 -12.43
N VAL A 411 11.75 2.65 -11.26
CA VAL A 411 10.52 2.39 -10.50
C VAL A 411 9.28 2.76 -11.31
N GLU A 412 9.29 3.91 -11.98
CA GLU A 412 8.19 4.34 -12.84
C GLU A 412 7.92 3.32 -13.94
N LYS A 413 8.95 2.87 -14.68
CA LYS A 413 8.80 1.84 -15.72
C LYS A 413 8.22 0.54 -15.16
N GLN A 414 8.67 0.12 -13.98
CA GLN A 414 8.14 -1.08 -13.32
C GLN A 414 6.66 -0.89 -12.95
N LEU A 415 6.30 0.24 -12.35
CA LEU A 415 4.92 0.51 -11.96
C LEU A 415 4.00 0.74 -13.17
N GLN A 416 4.49 1.30 -14.29
CA GLN A 416 3.75 1.38 -15.54
C GLN A 416 3.43 -0.01 -16.10
N ARG A 417 4.32 -0.99 -15.96
CA ARG A 417 4.00 -2.40 -16.32
C ARG A 417 2.89 -2.95 -15.42
N THR A 418 2.98 -2.69 -14.11
CA THR A 418 2.03 -3.19 -13.11
C THR A 418 0.64 -2.57 -13.23
N TYR A 419 0.53 -1.25 -13.39
CA TYR A 419 -0.74 -0.52 -13.43
C TYR A 419 -1.21 -0.15 -14.83
N GLY A 420 -0.36 -0.31 -15.85
CA GLY A 420 -0.66 0.11 -17.23
C GLY A 420 -0.85 1.62 -17.35
N GLU A 421 -1.75 2.01 -18.24
CA GLU A 421 -2.13 3.42 -18.50
C GLU A 421 -2.79 4.10 -17.29
N ARG A 422 -3.18 3.34 -16.27
CA ARG A 422 -3.83 3.90 -15.08
C ARG A 422 -2.87 4.63 -14.15
N LEU A 423 -1.55 4.40 -14.24
CA LEU A 423 -0.61 5.09 -13.38
C LEU A 423 -0.59 6.57 -13.72
N GLY A 424 -1.29 7.38 -12.94
CA GLY A 424 -1.40 8.82 -13.16
C GLY A 424 -0.31 9.60 -12.43
N ILE A 425 -0.08 9.29 -11.15
CA ILE A 425 0.86 10.04 -10.30
C ILE A 425 1.74 9.08 -9.50
N LEU A 426 3.05 9.30 -9.58
CA LEU A 426 4.06 8.62 -8.78
C LEU A 426 4.59 9.54 -7.68
N ILE A 427 4.55 9.08 -6.43
CA ILE A 427 5.07 9.78 -5.26
C ILE A 427 6.21 8.95 -4.67
N PHE A 428 7.44 9.31 -5.05
CA PHE A 428 8.64 8.57 -4.69
C PHE A 428 9.26 9.11 -3.39
N GLN A 429 9.38 8.25 -2.37
CA GLN A 429 10.04 8.57 -1.12
C GLN A 429 11.57 8.51 -1.30
N SER A 430 12.18 9.69 -1.44
CA SER A 430 13.65 9.84 -1.55
C SER A 430 14.38 9.89 -0.19
N ALA A 431 13.65 10.19 0.88
CA ALA A 431 14.13 10.21 2.26
C ALA A 431 12.94 9.99 3.22
N PRO A 432 13.12 9.67 4.51
CA PRO A 432 12.02 9.36 5.42
C PRO A 432 10.87 10.37 5.42
N SER A 433 11.17 11.65 5.23
CA SER A 433 10.19 12.74 5.09
C SER A 433 10.31 13.51 3.77
N GLY A 434 11.11 13.00 2.82
CA GLY A 434 11.40 13.69 1.56
C GLY A 434 10.82 12.96 0.36
N TYR A 435 9.95 13.63 -0.38
CA TYR A 435 9.21 13.05 -1.50
C TYR A 435 9.45 13.81 -2.80
N LYS A 436 9.52 13.05 -3.88
CA LYS A 436 9.44 13.54 -5.25
C LYS A 436 8.11 13.10 -5.84
N MET A 437 7.46 13.99 -6.57
CA MET A 437 6.20 13.69 -7.25
C MET A 437 6.44 13.78 -8.75
N HIS A 438 5.87 12.85 -9.50
CA HIS A 438 5.83 12.92 -10.95
C HIS A 438 4.43 12.58 -11.45
N GLN A 439 3.92 13.43 -12.33
CA GLN A 439 2.71 13.14 -13.08
C GLN A 439 3.13 12.35 -14.32
N VAL A 440 2.82 11.06 -14.28
CA VAL A 440 3.17 10.09 -15.31
C VAL A 440 2.24 10.26 -16.51
N ASP A 441 0.94 10.44 -16.27
CA ASP A 441 -0.06 10.63 -17.33
C ASP A 441 -0.45 12.10 -17.51
N ARG A 442 -0.23 12.62 -18.72
CA ARG A 442 -0.53 14.01 -19.10
C ARG A 442 -2.00 14.25 -19.45
N SER A 443 -2.80 13.20 -19.63
CA SER A 443 -4.23 13.26 -19.92
C SER A 443 -5.09 13.52 -18.69
N LEU A 444 -4.50 13.46 -17.48
CA LEU A 444 -5.22 13.80 -16.26
C LEU A 444 -5.83 15.20 -16.36
N PRO A 445 -7.05 15.40 -15.82
CA PRO A 445 -7.79 16.66 -15.93
C PRO A 445 -7.13 17.82 -15.16
N ALA A 446 -6.14 17.52 -14.32
CA ALA A 446 -5.43 18.46 -13.48
C ALA A 446 -3.92 18.23 -13.53
N THR A 447 -3.17 19.23 -13.08
CA THR A 447 -1.71 19.18 -12.96
C THR A 447 -1.29 19.02 -11.49
N LEU A 448 -0.03 18.66 -11.25
CA LEU A 448 0.50 18.60 -9.88
C LEU A 448 0.40 19.92 -9.10
N GLU A 449 0.21 21.06 -9.77
CA GLU A 449 -0.01 22.35 -9.11
C GLU A 449 -1.21 22.31 -8.15
N GLN A 450 -2.29 21.59 -8.53
CA GLN A 450 -3.46 21.43 -7.67
C GLN A 450 -3.15 20.55 -6.45
N ALA A 451 -2.34 19.50 -6.65
CA ALA A 451 -1.84 18.70 -5.53
C ALA A 451 -0.95 19.53 -4.60
N TYR A 452 -0.08 20.40 -5.12
CA TYR A 452 0.76 21.27 -4.29
C TYR A 452 -0.08 22.24 -3.48
N GLU A 453 -1.11 22.86 -4.07
CA GLU A 453 -2.03 23.72 -3.35
C GLU A 453 -2.68 22.97 -2.18
N ARG A 454 -3.17 21.76 -2.41
CA ARG A 454 -3.78 20.94 -1.37
C ARG A 454 -2.79 20.52 -0.28
N LEU A 455 -1.64 19.99 -0.67
CA LEU A 455 -0.57 19.57 0.23
C LEU A 455 -0.07 20.74 1.08
N ASN A 456 0.10 21.92 0.49
CA ASN A 456 0.50 23.12 1.21
C ASN A 456 -0.55 23.60 2.22
N LEU A 457 -1.81 23.23 2.12
CA LEU A 457 -2.82 23.58 3.13
C LEU A 457 -2.79 22.62 4.32
N VAL A 458 -2.59 21.33 4.07
CA VAL A 458 -2.69 20.27 5.07
C VAL A 458 -1.36 19.94 5.75
N ASP A 459 -0.22 20.22 5.11
CA ASP A 459 1.10 20.00 5.69
C ASP A 459 1.37 21.04 6.80
N PRO A 460 1.56 20.59 8.05
CA PRO A 460 1.80 21.50 9.18
C PRO A 460 3.14 22.24 9.10
N VAL A 461 4.10 21.67 8.37
CA VAL A 461 5.47 22.19 8.27
C VAL A 461 5.66 23.05 7.01
N ALA A 462 4.76 22.94 6.04
CA ALA A 462 4.74 23.83 4.88
C ALA A 462 4.52 25.28 5.32
N THR A 463 5.45 26.15 4.95
CA THR A 463 5.43 27.58 5.26
C THR A 463 5.34 28.42 3.99
N ARG A 464 5.19 29.74 4.17
CA ARG A 464 5.11 30.72 3.08
C ARG A 464 6.37 30.77 2.21
N SER A 465 7.54 30.36 2.70
CA SER A 465 8.76 30.43 1.88
C SER A 465 8.61 29.53 0.66
N ILE A 466 8.94 30.03 -0.54
CA ILE A 466 9.04 29.21 -1.76
C ILE A 466 9.99 28.02 -1.52
N GLU A 467 10.98 28.21 -0.66
CA GLU A 467 11.95 27.18 -0.30
C GLU A 467 11.40 26.09 0.63
N ASN A 468 10.25 26.32 1.29
CA ASN A 468 9.71 25.41 2.29
C ASN A 468 8.20 25.17 2.13
N ARG A 469 7.81 24.92 0.88
CA ARG A 469 6.47 24.50 0.47
C ARG A 469 6.60 23.32 -0.50
N TRP A 470 5.53 22.56 -0.68
CA TRP A 470 5.38 21.67 -1.83
C TRP A 470 5.36 22.50 -3.10
N GLY A 471 6.11 22.09 -4.11
CA GLY A 471 6.19 22.82 -5.37
C GLY A 471 7.11 22.19 -6.40
N GLY A 472 7.09 22.73 -7.60
CA GLY A 472 7.82 22.20 -8.75
C GLY A 472 7.22 22.71 -10.07
N SER A 473 7.44 21.96 -11.14
CA SER A 473 6.73 22.17 -12.40
C SER A 473 5.35 21.51 -12.36
N ALA A 474 4.55 21.67 -13.42
CA ALA A 474 3.28 20.97 -13.56
C ALA A 474 3.42 19.43 -13.57
N GLU A 475 4.61 18.91 -13.91
CA GLU A 475 4.88 17.48 -14.10
C GLU A 475 5.77 16.87 -13.03
N ILE A 476 6.63 17.66 -12.38
CA ILE A 476 7.60 17.18 -11.38
C ILE A 476 7.59 18.09 -10.16
N GLY A 477 7.38 17.49 -8.98
CA GLY A 477 7.28 18.18 -7.71
C GLY A 477 8.19 17.63 -6.63
N PHE A 478 8.37 18.43 -5.58
CA PHE A 478 9.16 18.08 -4.42
C PHE A 478 8.46 18.50 -3.13
N SER A 479 8.72 17.75 -2.06
CA SER A 479 8.37 18.13 -0.69
C SER A 479 9.13 19.39 -0.23
N PRO A 480 8.71 20.05 0.87
CA PRO A 480 9.40 21.22 1.41
C PRO A 480 10.90 20.99 1.64
N ARG A 481 11.77 21.82 1.05
CA ARG A 481 13.22 21.52 0.99
C ARG A 481 13.95 21.66 2.33
N LYS A 482 13.57 22.65 3.16
CA LYS A 482 14.28 22.94 4.42
C LYS A 482 13.86 22.03 5.56
N THR A 483 12.56 21.78 5.68
CA THR A 483 11.98 21.09 6.84
C THR A 483 11.45 19.72 6.52
N GLN A 484 11.40 19.34 5.23
CA GLN A 484 10.72 18.14 4.75
C GLN A 484 9.22 18.18 5.07
N THR A 485 8.46 17.16 4.70
CA THR A 485 7.02 17.13 5.02
C THR A 485 6.77 16.55 6.40
N GLY A 486 5.77 17.08 7.10
CA GLY A 486 5.22 16.47 8.31
C GLY A 486 4.13 15.42 8.05
N LEU A 487 3.82 15.13 6.79
CA LEU A 487 2.75 14.22 6.38
C LEU A 487 3.26 12.77 6.23
N THR A 488 2.40 11.80 6.56
CA THR A 488 2.64 10.38 6.27
C THR A 488 2.30 10.07 4.80
N PRO A 489 2.80 8.96 4.22
CA PRO A 489 2.45 8.54 2.86
C PRO A 489 0.94 8.50 2.59
N GLU A 490 0.16 8.02 3.55
CA GLU A 490 -1.30 7.90 3.45
C GLU A 490 -1.95 9.29 3.42
N GLN A 491 -1.46 10.24 4.22
CA GLN A 491 -1.95 11.61 4.23
C GLN A 491 -1.61 12.35 2.93
N ILE A 492 -0.42 12.12 2.38
CA ILE A 492 0.00 12.68 1.09
C ILE A 492 -0.92 12.16 -0.02
N ILE A 493 -1.11 10.84 -0.08
CA ILE A 493 -1.95 10.19 -1.09
C ILE A 493 -3.41 10.63 -0.95
N ALA A 494 -3.95 10.73 0.25
CA ALA A 494 -5.31 11.25 0.48
C ALA A 494 -5.45 12.71 -0.01
N ALA A 495 -4.46 13.57 0.30
CA ALA A 495 -4.45 14.95 -0.16
C ALA A 495 -4.37 15.06 -1.69
N VAL A 496 -3.58 14.19 -2.35
CA VAL A 496 -3.53 14.11 -3.81
C VAL A 496 -4.86 13.61 -4.39
N GLY A 497 -5.47 12.59 -3.79
CA GLY A 497 -6.80 12.13 -4.17
C GLY A 497 -7.85 13.24 -4.13
N GLU A 498 -7.87 14.01 -3.04
CA GLU A 498 -8.77 15.17 -2.89
C GLU A 498 -8.49 16.30 -3.90
N ALA A 499 -7.23 16.48 -4.32
CA ALA A 499 -6.86 17.52 -5.28
C ALA A 499 -7.34 17.21 -6.71
N PHE A 500 -7.36 15.93 -7.09
CA PHE A 500 -7.81 15.47 -8.40
C PHE A 500 -9.29 15.08 -8.43
N TRP A 501 -10.00 15.28 -7.33
CA TRP A 501 -11.39 14.92 -7.18
C TRP A 501 -12.33 16.12 -7.35
N VAL A 502 -13.41 15.91 -8.10
CA VAL A 502 -14.45 16.92 -8.32
C VAL A 502 -15.59 16.70 -7.31
N PRO A 503 -15.88 17.67 -6.41
CA PRO A 503 -16.89 17.51 -5.38
C PRO A 503 -18.29 17.41 -5.97
N LYS A 504 -19.06 16.40 -5.53
CA LYS A 504 -20.50 16.32 -5.84
C LYS A 504 -21.29 17.09 -4.79
N PHE A 505 -22.55 17.40 -5.12
CA PHE A 505 -23.44 18.15 -4.21
C PHE A 505 -23.58 17.50 -2.83
N PHE A 506 -23.65 16.16 -2.77
CA PHE A 506 -23.74 15.43 -1.50
C PHE A 506 -22.54 15.66 -0.59
N ASP A 507 -21.34 15.79 -1.15
CA ASP A 507 -20.13 16.01 -0.36
C ASP A 507 -20.09 17.41 0.25
N VAL A 508 -20.58 18.39 -0.51
CA VAL A 508 -20.78 19.76 -0.03
C VAL A 508 -21.75 19.76 1.15
N MET A 509 -22.88 19.05 1.03
CA MET A 509 -23.86 18.93 2.10
C MET A 509 -23.31 18.18 3.31
N ALA A 510 -22.49 17.15 3.13
CA ALA A 510 -21.88 16.38 4.22
C ALA A 510 -20.86 17.19 5.04
N ALA A 511 -20.29 18.27 4.49
CA ALA A 511 -19.39 19.16 5.21
C ALA A 511 -20.13 20.15 6.14
N LEU A 512 -21.42 20.42 5.88
CA LEU A 512 -22.19 21.48 6.52
C LEU A 512 -22.54 21.23 8.00
N PRO A 513 -22.96 20.02 8.44
CA PRO A 513 -23.40 19.79 9.83
C PRO A 513 -22.33 20.13 10.86
N ARG A 514 -21.07 19.79 10.58
CA ARG A 514 -19.96 20.07 11.50
C ARG A 514 -19.64 21.56 11.57
N ALA A 515 -19.68 22.26 10.43
CA ALA A 515 -19.50 23.70 10.38
C ALA A 515 -20.61 24.44 11.14
N LEU A 516 -21.87 24.04 10.95
CA LEU A 516 -23.04 24.55 11.67
C LEU A 516 -22.93 24.31 13.18
N PHE A 517 -22.55 23.09 13.59
CA PHE A 517 -22.37 22.76 14.99
C PHE A 517 -21.30 23.63 15.65
N LEU A 518 -20.13 23.81 15.01
CA LEU A 518 -19.06 24.65 15.54
C LEU A 518 -19.48 26.12 15.62
N ALA A 519 -20.15 26.65 14.59
CA ALA A 519 -20.66 28.01 14.59
C ALA A 519 -21.71 28.23 15.70
N GLY A 520 -22.70 27.33 15.79
CA GLY A 520 -23.75 27.40 16.79
C GLY A 520 -23.23 27.27 18.22
N ALA A 521 -22.34 26.30 18.48
CA ALA A 521 -21.74 26.10 19.79
C ALA A 521 -20.90 27.30 20.25
N ALA A 522 -20.19 27.97 19.33
CA ALA A 522 -19.42 29.17 19.64
C ALA A 522 -20.32 30.40 19.89
N LEU A 523 -21.43 30.54 19.17
CA LEU A 523 -22.35 31.68 19.29
C LEU A 523 -23.31 31.58 20.48
N ALA A 524 -23.72 30.36 20.85
CA ALA A 524 -24.75 30.13 21.87
C ALA A 524 -24.49 30.84 23.22
N PRO A 525 -23.27 30.85 23.80
CA PRO A 525 -23.02 31.55 25.05
C PRO A 525 -23.26 33.06 24.95
N ALA A 526 -22.83 33.68 23.85
CA ALA A 526 -23.00 35.11 23.64
C ALA A 526 -24.48 35.47 23.43
N LEU A 527 -25.20 34.69 22.62
CA LEU A 527 -26.64 34.88 22.39
C LEU A 527 -27.46 34.66 23.66
N GLY A 528 -27.14 33.63 24.44
CA GLY A 528 -27.79 33.35 25.73
C GLY A 528 -27.55 34.47 26.75
N LEU A 529 -26.35 35.05 26.76
CA LEU A 529 -26.02 36.18 27.62
C LEU A 529 -26.74 37.46 27.20
N ILE A 530 -26.83 37.74 25.90
CA ILE A 530 -27.63 38.86 25.37
C ILE A 530 -29.08 38.71 25.80
N PHE A 531 -29.66 37.53 25.60
CA PHE A 531 -31.04 37.24 25.98
C PHE A 531 -31.27 37.41 27.49
N LEU A 532 -30.40 36.83 28.32
CA LEU A 532 -30.50 36.94 29.78
C LEU A 532 -30.35 38.39 30.24
N CYS A 533 -29.40 39.14 29.68
CA CYS A 533 -29.20 40.54 30.05
C CYS A 533 -30.36 41.42 29.61
N ASN A 534 -30.92 41.23 28.41
CA ASN A 534 -32.11 41.95 27.97
C ASN A 534 -33.30 41.65 28.90
N PHE A 535 -33.52 40.38 29.25
CA PHE A 535 -34.55 39.96 30.19
C PHE A 535 -34.40 40.60 31.58
N LEU A 536 -33.19 40.64 32.12
CA LEU A 536 -32.92 41.25 33.43
C LEU A 536 -33.01 42.79 33.39
N ARG A 537 -32.64 43.41 32.25
CA ARG A 537 -32.75 44.85 32.02
C ARG A 537 -34.21 45.28 31.95
N ASP A 538 -35.05 44.55 31.24
CA ASP A 538 -36.49 44.83 31.13
C ASP A 538 -37.21 44.79 32.49
N ARG A 539 -36.63 44.05 33.46
CA ARG A 539 -37.10 43.98 34.84
C ARG A 539 -36.40 44.93 35.82
N GLY A 540 -35.48 45.77 35.33
CA GLY A 540 -34.77 46.78 36.12
C GLY A 540 -33.67 46.25 37.05
N TYR A 541 -33.22 45.00 36.89
CA TYR A 541 -32.25 44.37 37.81
C TYR A 541 -30.79 44.74 37.53
N ILE A 542 -30.44 45.12 36.29
CA ILE A 542 -29.07 45.41 35.89
C ILE A 542 -28.99 46.63 34.96
N ALA A 543 -27.93 47.42 35.11
CA ALA A 543 -27.59 48.54 34.21
C ALA A 543 -26.31 48.26 33.38
N THR A 544 -25.86 47.00 33.34
CA THR A 544 -24.56 46.61 32.75
C THR A 544 -24.53 46.68 31.23
N ASP A 545 -23.31 46.85 30.71
CA ASP A 545 -23.01 46.83 29.28
C ASP A 545 -23.05 45.41 28.72
N THR A 546 -24.25 44.98 28.34
CA THR A 546 -24.55 43.68 27.71
C THR A 546 -23.70 43.40 26.47
N VAL A 547 -23.30 44.44 25.76
CA VAL A 547 -22.56 44.32 24.50
C VAL A 547 -21.11 43.91 24.79
N LEU A 548 -20.45 44.56 25.74
CA LEU A 548 -19.07 44.20 26.11
C LEU A 548 -19.01 42.77 26.67
N LEU A 549 -19.92 42.41 27.58
CA LEU A 549 -19.96 41.07 28.18
C LEU A 549 -20.22 39.97 27.13
N SER A 550 -21.15 40.20 26.19
CA SER A 550 -21.41 39.25 25.10
C SER A 550 -20.26 39.15 24.10
N SER A 551 -19.54 40.25 23.83
CA SER A 551 -18.33 40.23 23.01
C SER A 551 -17.21 39.37 23.63
N LEU A 552 -17.04 39.45 24.96
CA LEU A 552 -16.09 38.61 25.69
C LEU A 552 -16.52 37.14 25.72
N ALA A 553 -17.81 36.89 25.98
CA ALA A 553 -18.40 35.55 25.98
C ALA A 553 -18.29 34.85 24.61
N LEU A 554 -18.23 35.62 23.51
CA LEU A 554 -17.95 35.09 22.18
C LEU A 554 -16.45 34.92 21.92
N ALA A 555 -15.63 35.92 22.27
CA ALA A 555 -14.21 35.94 21.92
C ALA A 555 -13.43 34.79 22.57
N VAL A 556 -13.67 34.51 23.85
CA VAL A 556 -12.94 33.46 24.58
C VAL A 556 -13.11 32.07 23.93
N PRO A 557 -14.32 31.52 23.74
CA PRO A 557 -14.48 30.20 23.13
C PRO A 557 -13.98 30.17 21.68
N VAL A 558 -14.20 31.23 20.89
CA VAL A 558 -13.72 31.30 19.51
C VAL A 558 -12.20 31.27 19.45
N ILE A 559 -11.50 32.06 20.27
CA ILE A 559 -10.04 32.09 20.31
C ILE A 559 -9.47 30.73 20.75
N ILE A 560 -10.05 30.10 21.78
CA ILE A 560 -9.62 28.77 22.25
C ILE A 560 -9.81 27.74 21.13
N LEU A 561 -10.99 27.70 20.52
CA LEU A 561 -11.32 26.75 19.45
C LEU A 561 -10.40 26.97 18.24
N PHE A 562 -10.21 28.22 17.82
CA PHE A 562 -9.32 28.59 16.73
C PHE A 562 -7.88 28.16 17.02
N CYS A 563 -7.32 28.53 18.16
CA CYS A 563 -5.95 28.18 18.55
C CYS A 563 -5.75 26.65 18.61
N SER A 564 -6.73 25.90 19.12
CA SER A 564 -6.64 24.43 19.20
C SER A 564 -6.52 23.76 17.83
N LYS A 565 -7.20 24.31 16.82
CA LYS A 565 -7.22 23.78 15.45
C LYS A 565 -6.05 24.29 14.62
N ALA A 566 -5.81 25.59 14.67
CA ALA A 566 -4.82 26.28 13.86
C ALA A 566 -3.38 25.89 14.21
N ARG A 567 -3.11 25.44 15.44
CA ARG A 567 -1.79 24.90 15.82
C ARG A 567 -1.47 23.57 15.14
N LEU A 568 -2.49 22.76 14.83
CA LEU A 568 -2.29 21.44 14.24
C LEU A 568 -2.16 21.53 12.72
N VAL A 569 -2.98 22.35 12.07
CA VAL A 569 -2.97 22.51 10.61
C VAL A 569 -3.09 23.99 10.23
N PRO A 570 -2.00 24.78 10.36
CA PRO A 570 -2.05 26.24 10.24
C PRO A 570 -2.56 26.72 8.88
N GLY A 571 -2.25 26.02 7.79
CA GLY A 571 -2.72 26.36 6.44
C GLY A 571 -4.25 26.30 6.32
N LEU A 572 -4.85 25.20 6.76
CA LEU A 572 -6.31 25.02 6.71
C LEU A 572 -7.09 26.07 7.51
N TYR A 573 -6.57 26.58 8.61
CA TYR A 573 -7.29 27.58 9.44
C TYR A 573 -6.81 29.01 9.19
N GLY A 574 -5.92 29.24 8.23
CA GLY A 574 -5.41 30.57 7.89
C GLY A 574 -4.51 31.18 8.95
N TRP A 575 -3.84 30.36 9.77
CA TRP A 575 -2.85 30.81 10.75
C TRP A 575 -1.47 30.91 10.11
N ARG A 576 -1.37 31.80 9.14
CA ARG A 576 -0.15 32.12 8.38
C ARG A 576 -0.02 33.63 8.22
N MET A 577 1.21 34.08 7.97
CA MET A 577 1.48 35.46 7.58
C MET A 577 1.04 35.71 6.13
N PHE A 578 0.56 36.93 5.82
CA PHE A 578 0.01 37.33 4.53
C PHE A 578 0.85 36.85 3.34
N ALA A 579 0.32 36.04 2.43
CA ALA A 579 1.06 35.55 1.27
C ALA A 579 1.41 36.67 0.27
N HIS A 580 0.44 37.52 -0.06
CA HIS A 580 0.56 38.61 -1.04
C HIS A 580 -0.45 39.75 -0.78
N ALA A 581 -0.29 40.92 -1.42
CA ALA A 581 -1.22 42.06 -1.26
C ALA A 581 -2.52 41.94 -2.09
N GLY A 582 -2.66 40.93 -2.95
CA GLY A 582 -3.81 40.75 -3.85
C GLY A 582 -5.18 40.66 -3.16
N TRP A 583 -5.25 40.38 -1.85
CA TRP A 583 -6.49 40.42 -1.09
C TRP A 583 -7.08 41.84 -0.97
N MET A 584 -6.27 42.90 -1.10
CA MET A 584 -6.75 44.28 -1.02
C MET A 584 -7.73 44.64 -2.16
N SER A 585 -7.72 43.88 -3.26
CA SER A 585 -8.66 44.07 -4.37
C SER A 585 -10.14 43.91 -3.98
N VAL A 586 -10.44 43.23 -2.87
CA VAL A 586 -11.81 43.05 -2.38
C VAL A 586 -12.27 44.15 -1.42
N LEU A 587 -11.39 45.11 -1.08
CA LEU A 587 -11.69 46.20 -0.14
C LEU A 587 -12.93 47.03 -0.53
N PRO A 588 -13.14 47.41 -1.81
CA PRO A 588 -14.35 48.15 -2.19
C PRO A 588 -15.64 47.38 -1.90
N ALA A 589 -15.67 46.08 -2.21
CA ALA A 589 -16.84 45.24 -1.94
C ALA A 589 -17.07 45.08 -0.43
N ALA A 590 -16.00 44.92 0.36
CA ALA A 590 -16.10 44.87 1.82
C ALA A 590 -16.65 46.18 2.41
N LEU A 591 -16.17 47.34 1.93
CA LEU A 591 -16.68 48.65 2.37
C LEU A 591 -18.16 48.82 2.04
N VAL A 592 -18.61 48.42 0.85
CA VAL A 592 -20.03 48.44 0.46
C VAL A 592 -20.86 47.53 1.38
N GLY A 593 -20.43 46.29 1.59
CA GLY A 593 -21.12 45.36 2.49
C GLY A 593 -21.19 45.89 3.93
N ALA A 594 -20.11 46.50 4.41
CA ALA A 594 -20.05 47.13 5.72
C ALA A 594 -20.99 48.34 5.84
N ALA A 595 -21.02 49.23 4.84
CA ALA A 595 -21.92 50.38 4.78
C ALA A 595 -23.40 49.99 4.76
N ILE A 596 -23.74 48.88 4.10
CA ILE A 596 -25.09 48.31 4.11
C ILE A 596 -25.45 47.69 5.49
N GLY A 597 -24.50 47.57 6.41
CA GLY A 597 -24.71 47.06 7.77
C GLY A 597 -24.22 45.62 7.98
N GLY A 598 -23.43 45.09 7.04
CA GLY A 598 -22.93 43.72 7.08
C GLY A 598 -21.77 43.47 8.04
N ALA A 599 -21.02 44.50 8.41
CA ALA A 599 -19.91 44.39 9.34
C ALA A 599 -20.40 44.36 10.80
N TRP A 600 -19.72 43.59 11.65
CA TRP A 600 -19.99 43.52 13.09
C TRP A 600 -19.31 44.71 13.78
N ALA A 601 -19.87 45.90 13.57
CA ALA A 601 -19.35 47.15 14.10
C ALA A 601 -20.45 47.92 14.86
N PRO A 602 -20.10 48.71 15.88
CA PRO A 602 -21.04 49.57 16.61
C PRO A 602 -21.80 50.56 15.73
N GLY A 603 -21.19 51.02 14.63
CA GLY A 603 -21.85 51.89 13.65
C GLY A 603 -23.11 51.23 13.08
N SER A 604 -22.97 50.04 12.51
CA SER A 604 -24.10 49.27 11.95
C SER A 604 -25.13 48.85 13.02
N LEU A 605 -24.67 48.62 14.26
CA LEU A 605 -25.51 48.30 15.42
C LEU A 605 -26.36 49.49 15.92
N ALA A 606 -25.77 50.68 16.05
CA ALA A 606 -26.43 51.84 16.64
C ALA A 606 -27.46 52.50 15.71
N GLU A 607 -27.25 52.47 14.38
CA GLU A 607 -28.20 53.06 13.41
C GLU A 607 -29.52 52.32 13.34
N ARG A 608 -29.48 50.99 13.49
CA ARG A 608 -30.60 50.11 13.16
C ARG A 608 -31.41 49.71 14.38
N VAL A 609 -30.79 49.67 15.55
CA VAL A 609 -31.44 49.28 16.80
C VAL A 609 -31.99 50.50 17.57
N GLY A 610 -31.83 51.73 17.04
CA GLY A 610 -32.37 52.94 17.67
C GLY A 610 -31.79 53.21 19.07
N MET A 611 -30.59 52.68 19.32
CA MET A 611 -29.93 52.76 20.61
C MET A 611 -29.16 54.08 20.70
N ASP A 612 -29.58 54.96 21.61
CA ASP A 612 -28.97 56.26 21.96
C ASP A 612 -27.62 56.09 22.70
N LEU A 613 -26.73 55.27 22.12
CA LEU A 613 -25.64 54.54 22.79
C LEU A 613 -24.30 54.65 22.05
N THR A 614 -24.15 55.58 21.12
CA THR A 614 -22.85 55.85 20.45
C THR A 614 -21.72 56.11 21.46
N HIS A 615 -22.02 56.62 22.65
CA HIS A 615 -21.05 56.84 23.73
C HIS A 615 -20.71 55.61 24.60
N ARG A 616 -21.44 54.48 24.49
CA ARG A 616 -21.21 53.29 25.34
C ARG A 616 -20.41 52.17 24.67
N PHE A 617 -20.20 52.21 23.35
CA PHE A 617 -19.34 51.23 22.71
C PHE A 617 -17.87 51.58 22.92
N SER A 618 -17.21 50.85 23.81
CA SER A 618 -15.76 50.91 23.93
C SER A 618 -15.09 50.44 22.64
N GLY A 619 -13.98 51.06 22.24
CA GLY A 619 -13.18 50.60 21.08
C GLY A 619 -12.79 49.12 21.19
N LEU A 620 -12.65 48.60 22.42
CA LEU A 620 -12.44 47.19 22.71
C LEU A 620 -13.55 46.28 22.16
N THR A 621 -14.81 46.71 22.24
CA THR A 621 -15.97 45.94 21.75
C THR A 621 -15.94 45.78 20.24
N VAL A 622 -15.56 46.85 19.51
CA VAL A 622 -15.38 46.83 18.03
C VAL A 622 -14.33 45.79 17.65
N LEU A 623 -13.20 45.81 18.35
CA LEU A 623 -12.07 44.95 18.08
C LEU A 623 -12.41 43.48 18.37
N LEU A 624 -13.06 43.21 19.50
CA LEU A 624 -13.42 41.86 19.93
C LEU A 624 -14.49 41.22 19.04
N PHE A 625 -15.54 41.94 18.65
CA PHE A 625 -16.56 41.38 17.75
C PHE A 625 -16.01 41.11 16.35
N SER A 626 -15.27 42.07 15.79
CA SER A 626 -14.64 41.90 14.47
C SER A 626 -13.67 40.72 14.48
N LEU A 627 -12.82 40.63 15.50
CA LEU A 627 -11.87 39.51 15.65
C LEU A 627 -12.60 38.17 15.79
N SER A 628 -13.62 38.10 16.65
CA SER A 628 -14.37 36.87 16.89
C SER A 628 -15.12 36.42 15.63
N ALA A 629 -15.71 37.35 14.88
CA ALA A 629 -16.39 37.06 13.63
C ALA A 629 -15.42 36.41 12.62
N GLU A 630 -14.26 37.03 12.40
CA GLU A 630 -13.33 36.52 11.39
C GLU A 630 -12.65 35.21 11.83
N LEU A 631 -12.29 35.07 13.10
CA LEU A 631 -11.76 33.80 13.61
C LEU A 631 -12.80 32.67 13.51
N LEU A 632 -14.08 32.94 13.79
CA LEU A 632 -15.14 31.94 13.70
C LEU A 632 -15.43 31.57 12.25
N PHE A 633 -15.72 32.55 11.39
CA PHE A 633 -16.22 32.25 10.05
C PHE A 633 -15.09 31.98 9.04
N ARG A 634 -13.98 32.72 9.10
CA ARG A 634 -12.88 32.65 8.10
C ARG A 634 -11.74 31.76 8.60
N GLY A 635 -11.55 31.67 9.91
CA GLY A 635 -10.69 30.69 10.54
C GLY A 635 -11.35 29.31 10.62
N ILE A 636 -12.30 29.14 11.54
CA ILE A 636 -12.84 27.82 11.93
C ILE A 636 -13.79 27.24 10.88
N VAL A 637 -14.88 27.94 10.54
CA VAL A 637 -15.93 27.43 9.64
C VAL A 637 -15.36 27.19 8.24
N LEU A 638 -14.74 28.21 7.65
CA LEU A 638 -14.15 28.10 6.32
C LEU A 638 -13.04 27.04 6.32
N GLY A 639 -12.15 27.01 7.32
CA GLY A 639 -11.12 25.99 7.43
C GLY A 639 -11.65 24.57 7.57
N GLN A 640 -12.75 24.38 8.31
CA GLN A 640 -13.40 23.08 8.46
C GLN A 640 -14.04 22.59 7.16
N ILE A 641 -14.56 23.49 6.33
CA ILE A 641 -15.13 23.16 5.02
C ILE A 641 -14.00 22.93 4.00
N ALA A 642 -12.98 23.79 4.01
CA ALA A 642 -11.77 23.65 3.20
C ALA A 642 -11.00 22.37 3.52
N ALA A 643 -11.21 21.76 4.69
CA ALA A 643 -10.66 20.44 5.00
C ALA A 643 -11.21 19.33 4.09
N ARG A 644 -12.29 19.54 3.33
CA ARG A 644 -12.89 18.55 2.42
C ARG A 644 -13.17 19.06 1.01
N LEU A 645 -13.33 20.37 0.85
CA LEU A 645 -13.69 20.98 -0.42
C LEU A 645 -12.52 21.84 -0.94
N PRO A 646 -12.34 21.90 -2.26
CA PRO A 646 -11.31 22.73 -2.87
C PRO A 646 -11.53 24.22 -2.54
N ILE A 647 -10.42 24.94 -2.36
CA ILE A 647 -10.41 26.40 -2.19
C ILE A 647 -10.07 27.07 -3.51
N GLN A 648 -10.30 28.39 -3.61
CA GLN A 648 -9.94 29.16 -4.80
C GLN A 648 -8.41 29.25 -4.94
N LYS A 649 -7.91 29.14 -6.18
CA LYS A 649 -6.50 29.42 -6.49
C LYS A 649 -6.13 30.85 -6.12
N ASN A 650 -4.92 31.04 -5.59
CA ASN A 650 -4.38 32.37 -5.25
C ASN A 650 -4.41 33.37 -6.43
N ALA A 651 -4.38 32.89 -7.68
CA ALA A 651 -4.42 33.68 -8.91
C ALA A 651 -5.71 33.49 -9.77
N GLY A 652 -6.71 32.76 -9.26
CA GLY A 652 -7.92 32.44 -10.03
C GLY A 652 -8.85 33.64 -10.27
N LEU A 653 -9.55 33.63 -11.42
CA LEU A 653 -10.68 34.52 -11.68
C LEU A 653 -11.83 34.24 -10.68
N TRP A 654 -12.67 35.25 -10.49
CA TRP A 654 -13.58 35.38 -9.35
C TRP A 654 -14.63 34.26 -9.24
N TRP A 655 -14.93 33.90 -7.99
CA TRP A 655 -16.27 33.69 -7.41
C TRP A 655 -16.80 32.33 -6.97
N HIS A 656 -16.14 31.19 -7.15
CA HIS A 656 -16.77 29.93 -6.72
C HIS A 656 -15.83 28.93 -6.05
N SER A 657 -15.52 29.17 -4.77
CA SER A 657 -15.22 28.07 -3.85
C SER A 657 -16.42 27.82 -2.94
N TRP A 658 -16.76 26.54 -2.72
CA TRP A 658 -17.79 26.16 -1.76
C TRP A 658 -17.48 26.64 -0.33
N PRO A 659 -16.23 26.55 0.17
CA PRO A 659 -15.87 27.09 1.48
C PRO A 659 -16.20 28.58 1.64
N THR A 660 -15.88 29.42 0.64
CA THR A 660 -16.18 30.86 0.66
C THR A 660 -17.69 31.11 0.70
N THR A 661 -18.44 30.44 -0.17
CA THR A 661 -19.90 30.62 -0.29
C THR A 661 -20.63 30.22 1.00
N ILE A 662 -20.29 29.05 1.55
CA ILE A 662 -20.93 28.53 2.76
C ILE A 662 -20.55 29.37 3.98
N SER A 663 -19.26 29.74 4.12
CA SER A 663 -18.82 30.61 5.22
C SER A 663 -19.52 31.96 5.20
N ALA A 664 -19.69 32.58 4.01
CA ALA A 664 -20.41 33.83 3.86
C ALA A 664 -21.91 33.71 4.19
N ALA A 665 -22.57 32.64 3.75
CA ALA A 665 -23.98 32.38 4.06
C ALA A 665 -24.20 32.18 5.57
N LEU A 666 -23.33 31.40 6.23
CA LEU A 666 -23.38 31.19 7.67
C LEU A 666 -23.10 32.49 8.45
N TYR A 667 -22.18 33.31 7.97
CA TYR A 667 -21.93 34.64 8.54
C TYR A 667 -23.15 35.55 8.41
N ALA A 668 -23.83 35.56 7.26
CA ALA A 668 -25.04 36.35 7.07
C ALA A 668 -26.18 35.89 8.00
N ALA A 669 -26.40 34.57 8.11
CA ALA A 669 -27.40 34.00 9.02
C ALA A 669 -27.09 34.33 10.50
N ALA A 670 -25.83 34.20 10.91
CA ALA A 670 -25.39 34.54 12.26
C ALA A 670 -25.51 36.04 12.54
N SER A 671 -25.24 36.88 11.55
CA SER A 671 -25.44 38.33 11.65
C SER A 671 -26.91 38.63 11.91
N LEU A 672 -27.82 38.11 11.08
CA LEU A 672 -29.27 38.28 11.28
C LEU A 672 -29.72 37.85 12.68
N LEU A 673 -29.26 36.70 13.15
CA LEU A 673 -29.58 36.19 14.49
C LEU A 673 -29.03 37.09 15.61
N LEU A 674 -27.78 37.55 15.47
CA LEU A 674 -27.15 38.44 16.45
C LEU A 674 -27.87 39.80 16.52
N PHE A 675 -28.15 40.42 15.37
CA PHE A 675 -28.86 41.70 15.33
C PHE A 675 -30.32 41.56 15.81
N ALA A 676 -31.01 40.48 15.44
CA ALA A 676 -32.35 40.20 15.94
C ALA A 676 -32.36 40.06 17.47
N THR A 677 -31.44 39.29 18.05
CA THR A 677 -31.35 39.12 19.51
C THR A 677 -31.00 40.42 20.24
N LEU A 678 -30.09 41.24 19.69
CA LEU A 678 -29.75 42.56 20.26
C LEU A 678 -30.91 43.56 20.21
N SER A 679 -31.77 43.46 19.19
CA SER A 679 -32.99 44.27 19.04
C SER A 679 -34.21 43.72 19.78
N SER A 680 -34.06 42.67 20.59
CA SER A 680 -35.18 41.95 21.20
C SER A 680 -36.25 41.50 20.18
N TRP A 681 -35.79 41.09 18.99
CA TRP A 681 -36.60 40.65 17.85
C TRP A 681 -37.53 41.70 17.23
N GLN A 682 -37.20 42.99 17.37
CA GLN A 682 -38.01 44.11 16.87
C GLN A 682 -37.51 44.70 15.54
N LEU A 683 -36.70 43.98 14.77
CA LEU A 683 -36.19 44.47 13.47
C LEU A 683 -37.29 44.51 12.40
N PRO A 684 -37.49 45.67 11.74
CA PRO A 684 -38.31 45.75 10.52
C PRO A 684 -37.76 44.86 9.40
N VAL A 685 -38.65 44.28 8.59
CA VAL A 685 -38.30 43.38 7.47
C VAL A 685 -37.27 44.00 6.52
N TYR A 686 -37.40 45.29 6.19
CA TYR A 686 -36.45 45.98 5.31
C TYR A 686 -35.04 46.08 5.92
N GLN A 687 -34.93 46.25 7.25
CA GLN A 687 -33.64 46.30 7.93
C GLN A 687 -33.00 44.90 7.98
N SER A 688 -33.80 43.86 8.22
CA SER A 688 -33.34 42.48 8.16
C SER A 688 -32.83 42.13 6.75
N ALA A 689 -33.55 42.50 5.70
CA ALA A 689 -33.12 42.27 4.32
C ALA A 689 -31.78 42.97 4.01
N LEU A 690 -31.62 44.23 4.42
CA LEU A 690 -30.37 44.97 4.26
C LEU A 690 -29.21 44.35 5.06
N ILE A 691 -29.43 43.98 6.33
CA ILE A 691 -28.39 43.31 7.15
C ILE A 691 -27.95 42.00 6.48
N GLY A 692 -28.90 41.18 6.02
CA GLY A 692 -28.61 39.92 5.34
C GLY A 692 -27.80 40.14 4.05
N ALA A 693 -28.21 41.09 3.21
CA ALA A 693 -27.52 41.41 1.96
C ALA A 693 -26.12 41.99 2.20
N GLY A 694 -26.00 42.96 3.12
CA GLY A 694 -24.72 43.55 3.50
C GLY A 694 -23.75 42.51 4.07
N ALA A 695 -24.25 41.64 4.97
CA ALA A 695 -23.44 40.59 5.58
C ALA A 695 -23.02 39.53 4.56
N ALA A 696 -23.85 39.20 3.58
CA ALA A 696 -23.49 38.31 2.47
C ALA A 696 -22.36 38.91 1.62
N ILE A 697 -22.48 40.18 1.19
CA ILE A 697 -21.46 40.87 0.38
C ILE A 697 -20.14 40.97 1.15
N PHE A 698 -20.19 41.49 2.39
CA PHE A 698 -19.02 41.59 3.26
C PHE A 698 -18.40 40.21 3.50
N GLY A 699 -19.26 39.21 3.72
CA GLY A 699 -18.82 37.88 4.07
C GLY A 699 -18.09 37.15 2.94
N VAL A 700 -18.55 37.33 1.69
CA VAL A 700 -17.86 36.86 0.49
C VAL A 700 -16.52 37.58 0.32
N ALA A 701 -16.50 38.91 0.43
CA ALA A 701 -15.27 39.69 0.30
C ALA A 701 -14.21 39.27 1.34
N SER A 702 -14.61 39.11 2.61
CA SER A 702 -13.71 38.67 3.67
C SER A 702 -13.21 37.23 3.49
N ALA A 703 -14.05 36.31 3.00
CA ALA A 703 -13.65 34.94 2.72
C ALA A 703 -12.67 34.83 1.53
N ILE A 704 -12.89 35.61 0.46
CA ILE A 704 -11.93 35.73 -0.65
C ILE A 704 -10.61 36.33 -0.14
N ALA A 705 -10.66 37.34 0.72
CA ALA A 705 -9.45 37.91 1.33
C ALA A 705 -8.65 36.87 2.11
N ARG A 706 -9.34 35.99 2.86
CA ARG A 706 -8.71 34.87 3.57
C ARG A 706 -8.06 33.88 2.61
N GLU A 707 -8.77 33.42 1.58
CA GLU A 707 -8.22 32.41 0.65
C GLU A 707 -7.01 32.97 -0.10
N ARG A 708 -7.12 34.19 -0.65
CA ARG A 708 -6.03 34.86 -1.35
C ARG A 708 -4.82 35.16 -0.46
N SER A 709 -5.04 35.58 0.78
CA SER A 709 -3.92 35.89 1.67
C SER A 709 -3.33 34.66 2.35
N GLU A 710 -4.01 33.50 2.26
CA GLU A 710 -3.84 32.31 3.11
C GLU A 710 -3.90 32.62 4.62
N SER A 711 -4.47 33.78 4.99
CA SER A 711 -4.38 34.32 6.35
C SER A 711 -5.72 34.88 6.84
N VAL A 712 -6.15 34.42 8.01
CA VAL A 712 -7.31 35.00 8.70
C VAL A 712 -7.05 36.45 9.13
N LEU A 713 -5.77 36.83 9.30
CA LEU A 713 -5.41 38.20 9.67
C LEU A 713 -5.82 39.21 8.58
N ALA A 714 -5.86 38.81 7.31
CA ALA A 714 -6.31 39.71 6.24
C ALA A 714 -7.79 40.07 6.41
N SER A 715 -8.60 39.07 6.72
CA SER A 715 -10.01 39.25 7.06
C SER A 715 -10.19 40.13 8.29
N VAL A 716 -9.42 39.91 9.36
CA VAL A 716 -9.47 40.72 10.59
C VAL A 716 -9.12 42.19 10.29
N LEU A 717 -8.02 42.44 9.57
CA LEU A 717 -7.62 43.80 9.18
C LEU A 717 -8.66 44.46 8.29
N LEU A 718 -9.20 43.73 7.32
CA LEU A 718 -10.25 44.21 6.42
C LEU A 718 -11.50 44.63 7.22
N HIS A 719 -11.90 43.81 8.20
CA HIS A 719 -13.03 44.12 9.08
C HIS A 719 -12.76 45.35 9.93
N TRP A 720 -11.57 45.46 10.55
CA TRP A 720 -11.20 46.64 11.35
C TRP A 720 -11.15 47.93 10.52
N VAL A 721 -10.63 47.88 9.29
CA VAL A 721 -10.64 49.03 8.37
C VAL A 721 -12.08 49.45 8.05
N CYS A 722 -12.96 48.49 7.77
CA CYS A 722 -14.37 48.80 7.52
C CYS A 722 -15.06 49.39 8.76
N ALA A 723 -14.80 48.82 9.95
CA ALA A 723 -15.36 49.33 11.21
C ALA A 723 -14.86 50.74 11.53
N ALA A 724 -13.57 51.02 11.31
CA ALA A 724 -12.97 52.34 11.48
C ALA A 724 -13.57 53.35 10.50
N ALA A 725 -13.75 52.99 9.22
CA ALA A 725 -14.36 53.85 8.22
C ALA A 725 -15.80 54.25 8.62
N LEU A 726 -16.59 53.29 9.12
CA LEU A 726 -17.95 53.56 9.62
C LEU A 726 -17.94 54.51 10.83
N LEU A 727 -17.01 54.32 11.78
CA LEU A 727 -16.90 55.20 12.94
C LEU A 727 -16.45 56.63 12.55
N CYS A 728 -15.45 56.75 11.65
CA CYS A 728 -14.97 58.05 11.19
C CYS A 728 -16.01 58.82 10.39
N SER A 729 -16.81 58.13 9.56
CA SER A 729 -17.90 58.79 8.82
C SER A 729 -18.90 59.50 9.75
N ARG A 730 -19.07 59.01 10.98
CA ARG A 730 -19.98 59.60 11.99
C ARG A 730 -19.37 60.70 12.85
N LEU A 731 -18.05 60.87 12.81
CA LEU A 731 -17.41 62.00 13.46
C LEU A 731 -17.34 63.22 12.54
N LEU A 732 -17.58 63.02 11.24
CA LEU A 732 -17.50 64.04 10.19
C LEU A 732 -18.88 64.59 9.77
N PHE A 733 -19.96 63.91 10.14
CA PHE A 733 -21.36 64.33 9.99
C PHE A 733 -22.00 64.38 11.38
#